data_AF-A0A7D8YRW9-F1
#
_entry.id   AF-A0A7D8YRW9-F1
#
_cell.length_a   1.000
_cell.length_b   1.000
_cell.length_c   1.000
_cell.angle_alpha   90.00
_cell.angle_beta   90.00
_cell.angle_gamma   90.00
#
_symmetry.space_group_name_H-M   'P 1'
#
loop_
_entity.id
_entity.type
_entity.pdbx_description
1 polymer ?
#
loop_
_entity_poly.entity_id
_entity_poly.type
_entity_poly.pdbx_seq_one_letter_code
_entity_poly.pdbx_strand_id
1 'polypeptide(L)'
;MDTAGLGKRSHLIAFYLETGSEIKWGSANKFAHDLEGLKVLLSGMVPAFFVSVFIAVVARLITQPLYNGTHSMFRKTAETFASRRLIKIFSKGSMSKEWNGRESSDEEDASDYPSSPERQSLEDEPFLSGGSRSNFVSRWLNRAIILGPLITVLILLIVRPRNPPYAHMSGSIPYTLWDIFSPYAEDLCGAGRREFSPFPLPDLLDMKYWEQPNDKFIGWMPSANSSSHSSNLEELGKHSPRPTWMPEEAILGFDRWYDRPVRPDHHRRPHPPPPGPPPPGPPPPGPPPHWPHRGPHDRPPKIPHYNPVKDPLRISNLEHDILDPITKALKDRKVKIKHVVIATLESTRKDIFPMKKDSNLYDSVLKTHDSGDEVARVEAELANLTPNAELLTGEYAGYDRSGLDGARAGSWRNLTEGQGGINIQGAFTGSTTSLKSLIGSHCGVQPLAVDFTVESHGGIYQPCLPAILRLLNLNKEGQPLEERTWGFGKTEDGMNGMPWRMVSAQAVTNKFDHQDELNNHIGFQEVIAKETLLNPSAKFPPSEKQSNYFGFPDSQMKPYFQDVFREAKKNDERVFLSHFTSSTHHPWNTPEEFGEAMELLKKGWWSGEHQLNRYLNTVKYDDWWLGEMMNILEDEGVADETLVVMVGDHGMAFEEDAEKRSTFENGHISNMRVPLLFHHPSLPRIQLAINATSMSILPTILDLLTTTSSLSEKDSKIASDLLQQYEGQSLIREFEPERNGRQQWNMGVLNPGGTVLSVSSAAVPYRLIMPVCKSGVYRFTSNDIDPYEDSPLEEYSLDSMKKRVNKEIGEPAAQWVADAEKVGKWWMLEMRRRWDFNGAALQNDRRPEELEGAGMTGTKTKRPWWNPRRR
;
A
#
# COMPACT_ATOMS: atom_id res chain seq x y z
N MET A 1 -18.21 -29.27 -16.29
CA MET A 1 -17.57 -28.19 -15.50
C MET A 1 -17.47 -26.97 -16.40
N ASP A 2 -17.88 -25.80 -15.92
CA ASP A 2 -17.65 -24.53 -16.61
C ASP A 2 -16.14 -24.20 -16.58
N THR A 3 -15.54 -23.96 -17.74
CA THR A 3 -14.10 -23.69 -17.90
C THR A 3 -13.68 -22.42 -17.18
N ALA A 4 -14.56 -21.41 -17.14
CA ALA A 4 -14.33 -20.16 -16.42
C ALA A 4 -14.34 -20.38 -14.88
N GLY A 5 -15.19 -21.30 -14.40
CA GLY A 5 -15.27 -21.66 -12.98
C GLY A 5 -14.05 -22.45 -12.49
N LEU A 6 -13.49 -23.32 -13.34
CA LEU A 6 -12.29 -24.09 -13.03
C LEU A 6 -11.07 -23.16 -12.92
N GLY A 7 -10.84 -22.28 -13.90
CA GLY A 7 -9.74 -21.31 -13.88
C GLY A 7 -9.75 -20.44 -12.62
N LYS A 8 -10.92 -19.88 -12.26
CA LYS A 8 -11.07 -19.05 -11.04
C LYS A 8 -10.71 -19.78 -9.75
N ARG A 9 -11.11 -21.06 -9.60
CA ARG A 9 -10.80 -21.83 -8.40
C ARG A 9 -9.33 -22.19 -8.32
N SER A 10 -8.71 -22.52 -9.44
CA SER A 10 -7.30 -22.91 -9.49
C SER A 10 -6.37 -21.75 -9.16
N HIS A 11 -6.65 -20.55 -9.68
CA HIS A 11 -5.88 -19.36 -9.34
C HIS A 11 -6.06 -18.91 -7.89
N LEU A 12 -7.24 -19.11 -7.28
CA LEU A 12 -7.45 -18.84 -5.85
C LEU A 12 -6.57 -19.75 -4.97
N ILE A 13 -6.59 -21.05 -5.26
CA ILE A 13 -5.77 -22.04 -4.54
C ILE A 13 -4.29 -21.77 -4.79
N ALA A 14 -3.89 -21.46 -6.03
CA ALA A 14 -2.51 -21.08 -6.35
C ALA A 14 -2.05 -19.87 -5.53
N PHE A 15 -2.84 -18.80 -5.50
CA PHE A 15 -2.51 -17.62 -4.72
C PHE A 15 -2.41 -17.91 -3.22
N TYR A 16 -3.32 -18.72 -2.67
CA TYR A 16 -3.25 -19.16 -1.27
C TYR A 16 -1.99 -19.98 -0.98
N LEU A 17 -1.65 -20.93 -1.86
CA LEU A 17 -0.42 -21.73 -1.71
C LEU A 17 0.85 -20.87 -1.78
N GLU A 18 0.83 -19.78 -2.53
CA GLU A 18 1.99 -18.91 -2.72
C GLU A 18 2.13 -17.83 -1.64
N THR A 19 1.01 -17.30 -1.14
CA THR A 19 1.00 -16.13 -0.24
C THR A 19 0.45 -16.40 1.17
N GLY A 20 -0.16 -17.56 1.41
CA GLY A 20 -0.95 -17.86 2.61
C GLY A 20 -2.23 -17.02 2.74
N SER A 21 -2.60 -16.27 1.70
CA SER A 21 -3.72 -15.31 1.71
C SER A 21 -4.80 -15.65 0.67
N GLU A 22 -6.03 -15.18 0.86
CA GLU A 22 -7.14 -15.41 -0.08
C GLU A 22 -7.47 -14.14 -0.89
N ILE A 23 -7.31 -14.17 -2.23
CA ILE A 23 -7.80 -13.10 -3.13
C ILE A 23 -9.30 -13.28 -3.40
N LYS A 24 -10.07 -12.20 -3.35
CA LYS A 24 -11.42 -12.17 -3.96
C LYS A 24 -11.34 -11.68 -5.40
N TRP A 25 -11.92 -12.43 -6.34
CA TRP A 25 -11.89 -12.18 -7.79
C TRP A 25 -12.42 -10.81 -8.25
N GLY A 26 -13.13 -10.06 -7.39
CA GLY A 26 -13.52 -8.67 -7.67
C GLY A 26 -12.32 -7.73 -7.88
N SER A 27 -11.15 -8.03 -7.28
CA SER A 27 -9.91 -7.26 -7.46
C SER A 27 -9.10 -7.70 -8.70
N ALA A 28 -9.22 -8.98 -9.10
CA ALA A 28 -8.47 -9.57 -10.22
C ALA A 28 -8.79 -8.93 -11.58
N ASN A 29 -10.03 -8.46 -11.76
CA ASN A 29 -10.44 -7.83 -13.02
C ASN A 29 -9.72 -6.48 -13.28
N LYS A 30 -9.21 -5.82 -12.23
CA LYS A 30 -8.45 -4.56 -12.38
C LYS A 30 -7.03 -4.79 -12.90
N PHE A 31 -6.37 -5.83 -12.39
CA PHE A 31 -5.08 -6.27 -12.92
C PHE A 31 -5.15 -6.70 -14.38
N ALA A 32 -6.32 -7.17 -14.86
CA ALA A 32 -6.49 -7.60 -16.25
C ALA A 32 -6.58 -6.46 -17.28
N HIS A 33 -6.84 -5.22 -16.84
CA HIS A 33 -6.98 -4.04 -17.73
C HIS A 33 -5.73 -3.15 -17.77
N ASP A 34 -4.76 -3.38 -16.88
CA ASP A 34 -3.42 -2.83 -16.98
C ASP A 34 -2.49 -3.88 -17.58
N LEU A 35 -1.72 -3.50 -18.61
CA LEU A 35 -0.85 -4.42 -19.35
C LEU A 35 0.26 -4.99 -18.45
N GLU A 36 0.68 -4.23 -17.44
CA GLU A 36 1.70 -4.63 -16.48
C GLU A 36 1.08 -5.37 -15.27
N GLY A 37 -0.08 -4.92 -14.77
CA GLY A 37 -0.90 -5.69 -13.83
C GLY A 37 -1.27 -7.09 -14.35
N LEU A 38 -1.46 -7.25 -15.66
CA LEU A 38 -1.73 -8.54 -16.28
C LEU A 38 -0.52 -9.47 -16.12
N LYS A 39 0.72 -8.95 -16.27
CA LYS A 39 1.93 -9.76 -16.05
C LYS A 39 2.03 -10.25 -14.61
N VAL A 40 1.60 -9.45 -13.63
CA VAL A 40 1.49 -9.89 -12.22
C VAL A 40 0.57 -11.10 -12.10
N LEU A 41 -0.62 -11.05 -12.70
CA LEU A 41 -1.54 -12.19 -12.72
C LEU A 41 -0.99 -13.41 -13.46
N LEU A 42 -0.27 -13.19 -14.56
CA LEU A 42 0.29 -14.26 -15.39
C LEU A 42 1.46 -14.97 -14.70
N SER A 43 2.16 -14.31 -13.75
CA SER A 43 3.25 -14.93 -12.98
C SER A 43 2.81 -16.16 -12.17
N GLY A 44 1.56 -16.18 -11.68
CA GLY A 44 0.97 -17.32 -10.96
C GLY A 44 0.31 -18.40 -11.84
N MET A 45 0.49 -18.36 -13.17
CA MET A 45 -0.17 -19.31 -14.09
C MET A 45 0.31 -20.75 -13.94
N VAL A 46 1.60 -20.96 -13.65
CA VAL A 46 2.16 -22.32 -13.59
C VAL A 46 1.54 -23.11 -12.42
N PRO A 47 1.50 -22.61 -11.18
CA PRO A 47 0.77 -23.27 -10.10
C PRO A 47 -0.73 -23.43 -10.41
N ALA A 48 -1.38 -22.41 -10.99
CA ALA A 48 -2.80 -22.48 -11.35
C ALA A 48 -3.10 -23.56 -12.40
N PHE A 49 -2.19 -23.82 -13.34
CA PHE A 49 -2.32 -24.91 -14.31
C PHE A 49 -2.30 -26.27 -13.62
N PHE A 50 -1.32 -26.53 -12.75
CA PHE A 50 -1.23 -27.79 -12.02
C PHE A 50 -2.44 -28.03 -11.12
N VAL A 51 -2.91 -27.01 -10.42
CA VAL A 51 -4.15 -27.10 -9.63
C VAL A 51 -5.35 -27.40 -10.52
N SER A 52 -5.44 -26.79 -11.71
CA SER A 52 -6.53 -27.07 -12.67
C SER A 52 -6.52 -28.52 -13.14
N VAL A 53 -5.35 -29.05 -13.47
CA VAL A 53 -5.17 -30.46 -13.85
C VAL A 53 -5.56 -31.38 -12.70
N PHE A 54 -5.11 -31.10 -11.48
CA PHE A 54 -5.45 -31.87 -10.29
C PHE A 54 -6.97 -31.90 -10.04
N ILE A 55 -7.64 -30.73 -10.05
CA ILE A 55 -9.10 -30.64 -9.89
C ILE A 55 -9.80 -31.42 -10.99
N ALA A 56 -9.35 -31.35 -12.25
CA ALA A 56 -9.95 -32.07 -13.36
C ALA A 56 -9.81 -33.60 -13.22
N VAL A 57 -8.65 -34.10 -12.79
CA VAL A 57 -8.39 -35.52 -12.54
C VAL A 57 -9.28 -36.04 -11.40
N VAL A 58 -9.28 -35.34 -10.26
CA VAL A 58 -10.10 -35.69 -9.10
C VAL A 58 -11.59 -35.66 -9.45
N ALA A 59 -12.03 -34.62 -10.17
CA ALA A 59 -13.41 -34.53 -10.65
C ALA A 59 -13.76 -35.71 -11.56
N ARG A 60 -12.88 -36.10 -12.48
CA ARG A 60 -13.11 -37.25 -13.37
C ARG A 60 -13.24 -38.57 -12.59
N LEU A 61 -12.42 -38.77 -11.57
CA LEU A 61 -12.47 -39.97 -10.71
C LEU A 61 -13.74 -40.02 -9.84
N ILE A 62 -14.20 -38.87 -9.35
CA ILE A 62 -15.34 -38.78 -8.41
C ILE A 62 -16.69 -38.68 -9.14
N THR A 63 -16.75 -38.13 -10.36
CA THR A 63 -18.02 -37.83 -11.05
C THR A 63 -18.88 -39.08 -11.24
N GLN A 64 -18.29 -40.22 -11.65
CA GLN A 64 -19.06 -41.44 -11.91
C GLN A 64 -19.63 -42.07 -10.62
N PRO A 65 -18.83 -42.26 -9.53
CA PRO A 65 -19.37 -42.66 -8.23
C PRO A 65 -20.45 -41.71 -7.70
N LEU A 66 -20.25 -40.40 -7.84
CA LEU A 66 -21.14 -39.39 -7.28
C LEU A 66 -22.45 -39.28 -8.06
N TYR A 67 -22.41 -39.39 -9.40
CA TYR A 67 -23.60 -39.45 -10.25
C TYR A 67 -24.42 -40.71 -9.94
N ASN A 68 -23.77 -41.88 -9.85
CA ASN A 68 -24.44 -43.13 -9.51
C ASN A 68 -25.03 -43.11 -8.10
N GLY A 69 -24.30 -42.54 -7.14
CA GLY A 69 -24.76 -42.34 -5.76
C GLY A 69 -25.96 -41.40 -5.67
N THR A 70 -25.90 -40.27 -6.36
CA THR A 70 -26.97 -39.25 -6.40
C THR A 70 -28.22 -39.80 -7.07
N HIS A 71 -28.07 -40.48 -8.22
CA HIS A 71 -29.17 -41.16 -8.91
C HIS A 71 -29.83 -42.23 -8.03
N SER A 72 -29.02 -43.03 -7.33
CA SER A 72 -29.50 -44.03 -6.35
C SER A 72 -30.25 -43.37 -5.19
N MET A 73 -29.77 -42.23 -4.69
CA MET A 73 -30.41 -41.47 -3.62
C MET A 73 -31.74 -40.86 -4.06
N PHE A 74 -31.81 -40.23 -5.24
CA PHE A 74 -33.06 -39.69 -5.79
C PHE A 74 -34.09 -40.78 -6.03
N ARG A 75 -33.69 -41.93 -6.57
CA ARG A 75 -34.57 -43.09 -6.75
C ARG A 75 -35.12 -43.57 -5.42
N LYS A 76 -34.26 -43.77 -4.41
CA LYS A 76 -34.68 -44.20 -3.06
C LYS A 76 -35.59 -43.16 -2.38
N THR A 77 -35.35 -41.87 -2.60
CA THR A 77 -36.17 -40.77 -2.06
C THR A 77 -37.54 -40.73 -2.72
N ALA A 78 -37.60 -40.85 -4.05
CA ALA A 78 -38.84 -40.95 -4.80
C ALA A 78 -39.66 -42.19 -4.40
N GLU A 79 -39.02 -43.35 -4.25
CA GLU A 79 -39.68 -44.59 -3.79
C GLU A 79 -40.21 -44.49 -2.34
N THR A 80 -39.60 -43.65 -1.51
CA THR A 80 -39.95 -43.50 -0.09
C THR A 80 -41.08 -42.49 0.16
N PHE A 81 -41.23 -41.48 -0.72
CA PHE A 81 -42.18 -40.37 -0.53
C PHE A 81 -43.21 -40.19 -1.67
N ALA A 82 -43.06 -40.84 -2.82
CA ALA A 82 -44.05 -40.77 -3.89
C ALA A 82 -45.26 -41.67 -3.61
N SER A 83 -46.46 -41.09 -3.65
CA SER A 83 -47.68 -41.89 -3.83
C SER A 83 -47.69 -42.49 -5.24
N ARG A 84 -48.36 -43.64 -5.44
CA ARG A 84 -48.41 -44.42 -6.71
C ARG A 84 -48.73 -43.60 -7.98
N ARG A 85 -49.22 -42.35 -7.85
CA ARG A 85 -49.48 -41.42 -8.96
C ARG A 85 -48.21 -40.76 -9.55
N LEU A 86 -47.17 -40.50 -8.76
CA LEU A 86 -45.95 -39.80 -9.24
C LEU A 86 -44.98 -40.72 -10.01
N ILE A 87 -44.96 -42.02 -9.68
CA ILE A 87 -44.09 -43.02 -10.32
C ILE A 87 -44.44 -43.20 -11.83
N LYS A 88 -45.70 -42.96 -12.23
CA LYS A 88 -46.14 -43.01 -13.63
C LYS A 88 -45.62 -41.86 -14.50
N ILE A 89 -45.18 -40.74 -13.89
CA ILE A 89 -44.66 -39.58 -14.64
C ILE A 89 -43.17 -39.81 -14.96
N PHE A 90 -42.41 -40.42 -14.05
CA PHE A 90 -40.98 -40.67 -14.25
C PHE A 90 -40.67 -41.89 -15.12
N SER A 91 -41.57 -42.87 -15.25
CA SER A 91 -41.34 -44.04 -16.12
C SER A 91 -41.60 -43.77 -17.62
N LYS A 92 -42.15 -42.61 -17.98
CA LYS A 92 -42.43 -42.22 -19.39
C LYS A 92 -41.39 -41.29 -20.00
N GLY A 93 -40.40 -40.84 -19.22
CA GLY A 93 -39.34 -39.93 -19.69
C GLY A 93 -37.97 -40.61 -19.72
N SER A 94 -37.85 -41.74 -20.41
CA SER A 94 -36.55 -42.36 -20.69
C SER A 94 -36.56 -42.93 -22.10
N MET A 95 -36.28 -42.06 -23.08
CA MET A 95 -35.70 -42.49 -24.34
C MET A 95 -34.53 -41.56 -24.64
N SER A 96 -33.34 -42.14 -24.50
CA SER A 96 -32.07 -41.67 -25.01
C SER A 96 -32.17 -41.25 -26.48
N LYS A 97 -31.62 -40.09 -26.82
CA LYS A 97 -30.93 -39.90 -28.09
C LYS A 97 -29.69 -39.05 -27.87
N GLU A 98 -28.56 -39.75 -27.88
CA GLU A 98 -27.23 -39.21 -28.14
C GLU A 98 -27.22 -38.48 -29.49
N TRP A 99 -26.48 -37.38 -29.58
CA TRP A 99 -26.07 -36.78 -30.85
C TRP A 99 -24.55 -36.66 -30.84
N ASN A 100 -23.88 -37.67 -31.39
CA ASN A 100 -22.54 -37.55 -31.96
C ASN A 100 -22.70 -37.18 -33.43
N GLY A 101 -21.95 -36.18 -33.90
CA GLY A 101 -21.97 -35.75 -35.29
C GLY A 101 -21.19 -36.69 -36.22
N ARG A 102 -21.68 -36.86 -37.45
CA ARG A 102 -20.86 -36.88 -38.67
C ARG A 102 -21.72 -36.65 -39.91
N GLU A 103 -21.09 -36.04 -40.89
CA GLU A 103 -21.60 -35.52 -42.17
C GLU A 103 -22.24 -36.56 -43.11
N SER A 104 -22.92 -35.96 -44.11
CA SER A 104 -23.07 -36.36 -45.52
C SER A 104 -24.38 -37.03 -45.97
N SER A 105 -25.12 -36.25 -46.77
CA SER A 105 -25.60 -36.55 -48.13
C SER A 105 -26.66 -37.65 -48.37
N ASP A 106 -27.69 -37.19 -49.08
CA ASP A 106 -28.48 -37.89 -50.12
C ASP A 106 -29.72 -38.71 -49.71
N GLU A 107 -30.87 -38.10 -50.06
CA GLU A 107 -31.96 -38.57 -50.92
C GLU A 107 -32.43 -40.05 -50.95
N GLU A 108 -33.77 -40.13 -50.97
CA GLU A 108 -34.63 -41.08 -51.70
C GLU A 108 -34.95 -42.48 -51.13
N ASP A 109 -36.22 -42.55 -50.70
CA ASP A 109 -37.31 -43.42 -51.19
C ASP A 109 -37.51 -44.90 -50.79
N ALA A 110 -38.77 -45.10 -50.37
CA ALA A 110 -39.75 -46.12 -50.75
C ALA A 110 -39.70 -47.58 -50.26
N SER A 111 -40.86 -47.96 -49.65
CA SER A 111 -41.58 -49.25 -49.68
C SER A 111 -40.92 -50.46 -48.98
N ASP A 112 -41.62 -51.39 -48.31
CA ASP A 112 -42.92 -51.99 -48.61
C ASP A 112 -43.55 -52.67 -47.35
N TYR A 113 -44.88 -52.81 -47.35
CA TYR A 113 -45.76 -53.52 -46.38
C TYR A 113 -45.82 -55.05 -46.74
N PRO A 114 -46.67 -55.92 -46.15
CA PRO A 114 -46.70 -56.46 -44.78
C PRO A 114 -46.96 -57.99 -44.73
N SER A 115 -47.17 -58.59 -43.55
CA SER A 115 -48.15 -59.68 -43.39
C SER A 115 -48.52 -59.95 -41.92
N SER A 116 -49.84 -59.95 -41.68
CA SER A 116 -50.59 -60.40 -40.49
C SER A 116 -50.75 -61.94 -40.47
N PRO A 117 -51.60 -62.60 -39.63
CA PRO A 117 -52.34 -62.17 -38.43
C PRO A 117 -52.36 -63.18 -37.24
N GLU A 118 -52.81 -62.66 -36.08
CA GLU A 118 -53.65 -63.23 -34.98
C GLU A 118 -53.63 -64.70 -34.53
N ARG A 119 -53.58 -64.90 -33.19
CA ARG A 119 -54.56 -65.72 -32.46
C ARG A 119 -54.68 -65.42 -30.95
N GLN A 120 -55.89 -65.68 -30.47
CA GLN A 120 -56.54 -65.27 -29.22
C GLN A 120 -56.29 -66.14 -27.96
N SER A 121 -56.38 -65.44 -26.83
CA SER A 121 -56.91 -65.69 -25.46
C SER A 121 -57.41 -67.05 -24.91
N LEU A 122 -57.39 -67.09 -23.55
CA LEU A 122 -58.13 -67.90 -22.54
C LEU A 122 -57.36 -69.16 -22.05
N GLU A 123 -57.26 -69.53 -20.76
CA GLU A 123 -58.06 -69.28 -19.55
C GLU A 123 -57.30 -69.72 -18.26
N ASP A 124 -57.84 -69.36 -17.09
CA ASP A 124 -57.74 -69.96 -15.73
C ASP A 124 -56.76 -69.46 -14.63
N GLU A 125 -57.38 -68.94 -13.55
CA GLU A 125 -56.92 -68.54 -12.19
C GLU A 125 -57.30 -69.66 -11.16
N PRO A 126 -57.13 -69.58 -9.80
CA PRO A 126 -56.15 -68.94 -8.89
C PRO A 126 -55.65 -69.94 -7.76
N PHE A 127 -55.03 -69.42 -6.67
CA PHE A 127 -54.57 -70.02 -5.36
C PHE A 127 -53.03 -70.24 -5.29
N LEU A 128 -52.22 -69.69 -4.37
CA LEU A 128 -52.38 -69.25 -2.98
C LEU A 128 -51.38 -68.14 -2.56
N SER A 129 -51.79 -67.46 -1.50
CA SER A 129 -51.16 -66.37 -0.74
C SER A 129 -49.68 -66.52 -0.36
N GLY A 130 -48.94 -65.41 -0.52
CA GLY A 130 -47.68 -65.12 0.15
C GLY A 130 -47.57 -63.62 0.47
N GLY A 131 -48.36 -63.13 1.41
CA GLY A 131 -48.37 -61.73 1.84
C GLY A 131 -47.16 -61.35 2.70
N SER A 132 -46.38 -60.38 2.20
CA SER A 132 -45.79 -59.24 2.93
C SER A 132 -45.27 -59.46 4.36
N ARG A 133 -43.93 -59.47 4.51
CA ARG A 133 -43.25 -58.96 5.72
C ARG A 133 -41.80 -58.50 5.43
N SER A 134 -41.61 -57.49 4.58
CA SER A 134 -40.29 -56.86 4.42
C SER A 134 -40.33 -55.37 4.07
N ASN A 135 -41.26 -54.59 4.65
CA ASN A 135 -41.47 -53.22 4.17
C ASN A 135 -41.71 -52.13 5.22
N PHE A 136 -41.45 -52.39 6.50
CA PHE A 136 -41.48 -51.34 7.52
C PHE A 136 -40.06 -50.87 7.88
N VAL A 137 -39.17 -51.80 8.25
CA VAL A 137 -37.78 -51.51 8.64
C VAL A 137 -37.00 -50.87 7.49
N SER A 138 -37.10 -51.39 6.27
CA SER A 138 -36.43 -50.82 5.07
C SER A 138 -36.87 -49.38 4.76
N ARG A 139 -38.16 -49.07 4.88
CA ARG A 139 -38.67 -47.70 4.66
C ARG A 139 -38.27 -46.76 5.78
N TRP A 140 -38.23 -47.23 7.03
CA TRP A 140 -37.75 -46.45 8.16
C TRP A 140 -36.24 -46.20 8.09
N LEU A 141 -35.44 -47.19 7.66
CA LEU A 141 -34.01 -47.05 7.43
C LEU A 141 -33.73 -46.06 6.29
N ASN A 142 -34.48 -46.15 5.18
CA ASN A 142 -34.35 -45.19 4.07
C ASN A 142 -34.79 -43.78 4.48
N ARG A 143 -35.83 -43.63 5.30
CA ARG A 143 -36.22 -42.34 5.89
C ARG A 143 -35.16 -41.81 6.85
N ALA A 144 -34.54 -42.64 7.68
CA ALA A 144 -33.46 -42.24 8.56
C ALA A 144 -32.18 -41.86 7.79
N ILE A 145 -31.87 -42.53 6.69
CA ILE A 145 -30.72 -42.22 5.82
C ILE A 145 -30.94 -40.90 5.05
N ILE A 146 -32.18 -40.55 4.71
CA ILE A 146 -32.51 -39.31 3.98
C ILE A 146 -32.74 -38.14 4.94
N LEU A 147 -33.53 -38.35 6.00
CA LEU A 147 -33.86 -37.32 6.99
C LEU A 147 -32.75 -37.14 8.02
N GLY A 148 -31.92 -38.14 8.28
CA GLY A 148 -30.81 -38.06 9.23
C GLY A 148 -29.83 -36.93 8.87
N PRO A 149 -29.26 -36.89 7.65
CA PRO A 149 -28.41 -35.79 7.21
C PRO A 149 -29.14 -34.44 7.23
N LEU A 150 -30.41 -34.39 6.83
CA LEU A 150 -31.23 -33.17 6.83
C LEU A 150 -31.48 -32.62 8.24
N ILE A 151 -31.82 -33.50 9.19
CA ILE A 151 -32.04 -33.19 10.61
C ILE A 151 -30.72 -32.84 11.28
N THR A 152 -29.64 -33.57 10.99
CA THR A 152 -28.29 -33.25 11.47
C THR A 152 -27.85 -31.89 10.95
N VAL A 153 -28.07 -31.57 9.67
CA VAL A 153 -27.79 -30.23 9.11
C VAL A 153 -28.67 -29.18 9.79
N LEU A 154 -29.95 -29.44 10.04
CA LEU A 154 -30.84 -28.50 10.73
C LEU A 154 -30.39 -28.26 12.18
N ILE A 155 -30.01 -29.31 12.91
CA ILE A 155 -29.45 -29.22 14.27
C ILE A 155 -28.11 -28.49 14.23
N LEU A 156 -27.24 -28.81 13.28
CA LEU A 156 -25.97 -28.09 13.09
C LEU A 156 -26.21 -26.62 12.77
N LEU A 157 -27.24 -26.25 12.00
CA LEU A 157 -27.59 -24.85 11.72
C LEU A 157 -28.13 -24.11 12.96
N ILE A 158 -28.82 -24.81 13.88
CA ILE A 158 -29.35 -24.26 15.13
C ILE A 158 -28.26 -24.13 16.20
N VAL A 159 -27.38 -25.13 16.30
CA VAL A 159 -26.29 -25.21 17.28
C VAL A 159 -25.00 -24.55 16.74
N ARG A 160 -24.99 -24.11 15.48
CA ARG A 160 -23.84 -23.47 14.80
C ARG A 160 -23.35 -22.26 15.60
N PRO A 161 -22.06 -22.23 15.96
CA PRO A 161 -21.42 -21.00 16.40
C PRO A 161 -21.51 -19.95 15.29
N ARG A 162 -22.19 -18.84 15.56
CA ARG A 162 -22.31 -17.71 14.61
C ARG A 162 -21.03 -16.88 14.52
N ASN A 163 -20.08 -17.14 15.40
CA ASN A 163 -18.81 -16.43 15.46
C ASN A 163 -17.77 -17.15 14.57
N PRO A 164 -16.89 -16.41 13.87
CA PRO A 164 -15.68 -16.97 13.26
C PRO A 164 -14.85 -17.78 14.29
N PRO A 165 -14.10 -18.84 13.89
CA PRO A 165 -13.78 -19.29 12.52
C PRO A 165 -14.86 -20.16 11.86
N TYR A 166 -15.77 -20.74 12.64
CA TYR A 166 -16.75 -21.70 12.15
C TYR A 166 -17.78 -21.09 11.20
N ALA A 167 -18.03 -19.78 11.31
CA ALA A 167 -18.85 -19.04 10.35
C ALA A 167 -18.23 -19.01 8.94
N HIS A 168 -16.91 -18.86 8.83
CA HIS A 168 -16.16 -18.74 7.57
C HIS A 168 -16.05 -20.07 6.81
N MET A 169 -15.81 -21.19 7.51
CA MET A 169 -15.68 -22.51 6.87
C MET A 169 -16.96 -22.96 6.13
N SER A 170 -18.13 -22.46 6.54
CA SER A 170 -19.42 -22.71 5.89
C SER A 170 -19.77 -21.73 4.77
N GLY A 171 -18.92 -20.73 4.50
CA GLY A 171 -19.08 -19.71 3.43
C GLY A 171 -19.17 -20.30 2.01
N SER A 172 -18.69 -21.53 1.85
CA SER A 172 -18.67 -22.31 0.61
C SER A 172 -20.00 -23.05 0.32
N ILE A 173 -20.96 -23.00 1.23
CA ILE A 173 -22.29 -23.59 1.07
C ILE A 173 -23.23 -22.55 0.40
N PRO A 174 -24.05 -22.92 -0.62
CA PRO A 174 -24.92 -21.99 -1.37
C PRO A 174 -25.96 -21.17 -0.57
N TYR A 175 -26.02 -21.34 0.75
CA TYR A 175 -27.02 -20.76 1.64
C TYR A 175 -26.48 -19.60 2.51
N THR A 176 -25.26 -19.12 2.26
CA THR A 176 -24.65 -17.94 2.92
C THR A 176 -25.19 -16.58 2.48
N LEU A 177 -26.28 -16.55 1.70
CA LEU A 177 -27.05 -15.35 1.37
C LEU A 177 -27.53 -14.58 2.62
N TRP A 178 -27.47 -15.17 3.82
CA TRP A 178 -27.81 -14.50 5.08
C TRP A 178 -26.73 -13.52 5.57
N ASP A 179 -25.45 -13.68 5.16
CA ASP A 179 -24.36 -12.76 5.54
C ASP A 179 -24.47 -11.40 4.82
N ILE A 180 -25.30 -11.31 3.76
CA ILE A 180 -25.69 -10.04 3.13
C ILE A 180 -26.49 -9.15 4.09
N PHE A 181 -27.11 -9.73 5.13
CA PHE A 181 -27.84 -9.00 6.17
C PHE A 181 -27.01 -8.75 7.44
N SER A 182 -25.70 -9.04 7.42
CA SER A 182 -24.82 -8.76 8.55
C SER A 182 -24.53 -7.26 8.65
N PRO A 183 -24.74 -6.60 9.81
CA PRO A 183 -24.56 -5.16 9.97
C PRO A 183 -23.08 -4.71 10.01
N TYR A 184 -22.11 -5.61 9.78
CA TYR A 184 -20.70 -5.24 9.73
C TYR A 184 -20.40 -4.45 8.45
N ALA A 185 -20.10 -3.15 8.63
CA ALA A 185 -19.39 -2.27 7.70
C ALA A 185 -20.18 -1.45 6.65
N GLU A 186 -21.47 -1.15 6.84
CA GLU A 186 -22.11 -0.13 5.99
C GLU A 186 -21.55 1.29 6.25
N ASP A 187 -21.25 1.65 7.51
CA ASP A 187 -20.91 3.05 7.87
C ASP A 187 -19.43 3.43 7.62
N LEU A 188 -18.44 2.55 7.90
CA LEU A 188 -17.02 2.90 7.74
C LEU A 188 -16.51 2.78 6.30
N CYS A 189 -17.12 1.95 5.46
CA CYS A 189 -16.52 1.54 4.19
C CYS A 189 -17.37 1.83 2.95
N GLY A 190 -18.67 2.09 3.13
CA GLY A 190 -19.57 2.47 2.04
C GLY A 190 -19.23 3.84 1.42
N ALA A 191 -19.69 4.04 0.18
CA ALA A 191 -19.64 5.36 -0.45
C ALA A 191 -20.67 6.31 0.17
N GLY A 192 -20.33 7.59 0.31
CA GLY A 192 -21.21 8.61 0.87
C GLY A 192 -20.43 9.75 1.53
N ARG A 193 -21.05 10.94 1.58
CA ARG A 193 -20.58 12.02 2.46
C ARG A 193 -21.00 11.68 3.89
N ARG A 194 -20.06 11.85 4.82
CA ARG A 194 -20.27 11.57 6.24
C ARG A 194 -20.21 12.86 7.03
N GLU A 195 -20.97 12.90 8.11
CA GLU A 195 -20.85 13.98 9.09
C GLU A 195 -19.53 13.86 9.85
N PHE A 196 -19.04 14.99 10.36
CA PHE A 196 -17.81 15.03 11.14
C PHE A 196 -17.96 14.17 12.39
N SER A 197 -17.16 13.11 12.51
CA SER A 197 -17.15 12.27 13.70
C SER A 197 -16.31 12.94 14.79
N PRO A 198 -16.86 13.16 16.00
CA PRO A 198 -16.09 13.72 17.11
C PRO A 198 -14.95 12.80 17.49
N PHE A 199 -13.87 13.38 18.02
CA PHE A 199 -12.73 12.60 18.50
C PHE A 199 -13.15 11.67 19.66
N PRO A 200 -12.80 10.38 19.64
CA PRO A 200 -13.39 9.39 20.54
C PRO A 200 -12.85 9.43 21.98
N LEU A 201 -11.81 10.23 22.25
CA LEU A 201 -11.23 10.43 23.59
C LEU A 201 -11.36 11.92 23.99
N PRO A 202 -12.59 12.41 24.24
CA PRO A 202 -12.86 13.84 24.43
C PRO A 202 -12.18 14.43 25.67
N ASP A 203 -11.94 13.62 26.70
CA ASP A 203 -11.26 14.04 27.94
C ASP A 203 -9.82 14.51 27.68
N LEU A 204 -9.20 14.03 26.59
CA LEU A 204 -7.87 14.47 26.16
C LEU A 204 -7.89 15.83 25.45
N LEU A 205 -9.06 16.38 25.13
CA LEU A 205 -9.24 17.66 24.44
C LEU A 205 -9.75 18.78 25.38
N ASP A 206 -9.79 18.51 26.69
CA ASP A 206 -10.20 19.49 27.70
C ASP A 206 -9.42 20.81 27.57
N MET A 207 -10.11 21.93 27.81
CA MET A 207 -9.53 23.28 27.73
C MET A 207 -8.30 23.46 28.64
N LYS A 208 -8.17 22.67 29.71
CA LYS A 208 -7.01 22.70 30.61
C LYS A 208 -5.70 22.24 29.95
N TYR A 209 -5.79 21.50 28.85
CA TYR A 209 -4.65 21.03 28.06
C TYR A 209 -4.39 21.88 26.82
N TRP A 210 -5.16 22.94 26.60
CA TRP A 210 -4.94 23.83 25.46
C TRP A 210 -3.63 24.58 25.59
N GLU A 211 -2.87 24.59 24.51
CA GLU A 211 -1.56 25.19 24.43
C GLU A 211 -1.66 26.46 23.58
N GLN A 212 -1.39 27.61 24.20
CA GLN A 212 -1.47 28.91 23.53
C GLN A 212 -0.31 29.07 22.53
N PRO A 213 -0.51 29.85 21.45
CA PRO A 213 0.56 30.15 20.52
C PRO A 213 1.70 30.92 21.21
N ASN A 214 2.93 30.66 20.78
CA ASN A 214 4.14 31.39 21.15
C ASN A 214 5.05 31.54 19.92
N ASP A 215 6.21 32.19 20.07
CA ASP A 215 7.10 32.55 18.95
C ASP A 215 7.48 31.39 18.01
N LYS A 216 7.55 30.14 18.53
CA LYS A 216 7.95 28.94 17.77
C LYS A 216 6.81 27.95 17.51
N PHE A 217 5.62 28.19 18.07
CA PHE A 217 4.53 27.24 18.09
C PHE A 217 3.18 27.91 17.87
N ILE A 218 2.47 27.52 16.81
CA ILE A 218 1.14 28.04 16.44
C ILE A 218 -0.01 27.70 17.41
N GLY A 219 0.25 26.96 18.49
CA GLY A 219 -0.76 26.55 19.45
C GLY A 219 -1.44 25.21 19.12
N TRP A 220 -2.19 24.69 20.11
CA TRP A 220 -2.99 23.48 20.02
C TRP A 220 -4.26 23.63 20.87
N MET A 221 -5.42 23.72 20.22
CA MET A 221 -6.73 24.01 20.82
C MET A 221 -7.87 23.28 20.06
N PRO A 222 -7.87 21.95 20.00
CA PRO A 222 -8.94 21.20 19.35
C PRO A 222 -10.23 21.21 20.20
N SER A 223 -11.38 21.01 19.55
CA SER A 223 -12.69 20.90 20.22
C SER A 223 -13.31 19.54 19.99
N ALA A 224 -13.88 18.93 21.05
CA ALA A 224 -14.60 17.66 20.96
C ALA A 224 -15.87 17.74 20.08
N ASN A 225 -16.60 18.87 20.13
CA ASN A 225 -17.80 19.12 19.31
C ASN A 225 -17.53 20.29 18.35
N SER A 226 -17.21 20.01 17.08
CA SER A 226 -17.03 21.09 16.09
C SER A 226 -18.37 21.67 15.58
N SER A 227 -19.51 21.07 15.95
CA SER A 227 -20.84 21.41 15.43
C SER A 227 -21.67 22.36 16.32
N SER A 228 -21.27 22.64 17.56
CA SER A 228 -22.01 23.57 18.43
C SER A 228 -21.10 24.21 19.47
N HIS A 229 -21.18 25.54 19.56
CA HIS A 229 -20.43 26.42 20.46
C HIS A 229 -18.95 26.68 20.12
N SER A 230 -18.71 27.61 19.20
CA SER A 230 -17.80 28.73 19.49
C SER A 230 -17.87 29.84 18.43
N SER A 231 -18.90 30.67 18.47
CA SER A 231 -18.90 31.95 17.74
C SER A 231 -17.73 32.86 18.15
N ASN A 232 -17.09 32.62 19.31
CA ASN A 232 -15.97 33.43 19.81
C ASN A 232 -14.58 32.78 19.61
N LEU A 233 -14.45 31.46 19.40
CA LEU A 233 -13.19 30.82 18.93
C LEU A 233 -13.15 30.69 17.42
N GLU A 234 -14.28 30.84 16.75
CA GLU A 234 -14.32 31.11 15.34
C GLU A 234 -13.47 32.34 14.97
N GLU A 235 -13.32 33.37 15.80
CA GLU A 235 -12.44 34.51 15.47
C GLU A 235 -10.92 34.21 15.60
N LEU A 236 -10.50 33.34 16.52
CA LEU A 236 -9.08 32.93 16.63
C LEU A 236 -8.68 31.82 15.63
N GLY A 237 -9.66 31.05 15.14
CA GLY A 237 -9.43 29.94 14.21
C GLY A 237 -10.07 30.09 12.82
N LYS A 238 -10.70 31.22 12.49
CA LYS A 238 -11.22 31.52 11.14
C LYS A 238 -10.04 31.90 10.26
N HIS A 239 -9.57 30.86 9.59
CA HIS A 239 -8.56 30.89 8.55
C HIS A 239 -7.19 31.10 9.20
N SER A 240 -6.25 30.18 9.02
CA SER A 240 -4.87 30.67 8.94
C SER A 240 -4.93 31.71 7.82
N PRO A 241 -4.85 33.03 8.12
CA PRO A 241 -4.95 34.04 7.09
C PRO A 241 -3.91 33.66 6.05
N ARG A 242 -4.30 33.73 4.78
CA ARG A 242 -3.39 33.38 3.69
C ARG A 242 -2.04 34.07 3.97
N PRO A 243 -0.95 33.31 4.14
CA PRO A 243 0.31 33.91 4.56
C PRO A 243 0.74 35.01 3.59
N THR A 244 1.33 36.08 4.11
CA THR A 244 1.71 37.25 3.29
C THR A 244 2.76 36.91 2.22
N TRP A 245 3.51 35.83 2.40
CA TRP A 245 4.48 35.33 1.44
C TRP A 245 3.86 34.48 0.31
N MET A 246 2.57 34.15 0.38
CA MET A 246 1.91 33.36 -0.67
C MET A 246 1.66 34.18 -1.95
N PRO A 247 2.06 33.69 -3.14
CA PRO A 247 1.85 34.35 -4.43
C PRO A 247 0.36 34.55 -4.75
N GLU A 248 -0.02 35.69 -5.35
CA GLU A 248 -1.42 36.00 -5.74
C GLU A 248 -2.06 34.88 -6.55
N GLU A 249 -1.34 34.41 -7.57
CA GLU A 249 -1.71 33.27 -8.38
C GLU A 249 -1.60 31.96 -7.59
N ALA A 250 -2.59 31.09 -7.81
CA ALA A 250 -2.64 29.81 -7.12
C ALA A 250 -1.55 28.87 -7.64
N ILE A 251 -0.84 28.23 -6.71
CA ILE A 251 0.23 27.28 -7.01
C ILE A 251 -0.15 25.87 -6.55
N LEU A 252 0.20 24.87 -7.36
CA LEU A 252 -0.11 23.47 -7.10
C LEU A 252 0.43 23.03 -5.72
N GLY A 253 -0.37 22.29 -4.96
CA GLY A 253 -0.04 21.81 -3.61
C GLY A 253 -0.41 22.78 -2.48
N PHE A 254 -0.81 24.02 -2.79
CA PHE A 254 -1.18 25.04 -1.80
C PHE A 254 -2.66 25.40 -1.85
N ASP A 255 -3.50 24.52 -2.41
CA ASP A 255 -4.91 24.78 -2.68
C ASP A 255 -5.70 25.23 -1.45
N ARG A 256 -5.32 24.77 -0.25
CA ARG A 256 -5.98 25.13 1.01
C ARG A 256 -5.96 26.62 1.37
N TRP A 257 -5.06 27.40 0.78
CA TRP A 257 -4.96 28.85 1.00
C TRP A 257 -5.58 29.69 -0.12
N TYR A 258 -6.19 29.06 -1.14
CA TYR A 258 -6.84 29.73 -2.25
C TYR A 258 -8.33 29.43 -2.32
N ASP A 259 -9.11 30.38 -2.83
CA ASP A 259 -10.57 30.20 -3.03
C ASP A 259 -10.91 29.27 -4.21
N ARG A 260 -9.97 29.04 -5.11
CA ARG A 260 -10.09 28.16 -6.27
C ARG A 260 -8.89 27.21 -6.30
N PRO A 261 -9.12 25.89 -6.37
CA PRO A 261 -8.02 24.94 -6.49
C PRO A 261 -7.34 25.08 -7.84
N VAL A 262 -6.02 24.92 -7.86
CA VAL A 262 -5.20 24.71 -9.04
C VAL A 262 -5.48 23.30 -9.53
N ARG A 263 -5.94 23.17 -10.77
CA ARG A 263 -5.99 21.86 -11.41
C ARG A 263 -4.61 21.59 -12.00
N PRO A 264 -4.04 20.38 -11.81
CA PRO A 264 -2.87 19.99 -12.56
C PRO A 264 -3.18 20.14 -14.04
N ASP A 265 -2.25 20.74 -14.78
CA ASP A 265 -2.43 20.98 -16.20
C ASP A 265 -2.27 19.64 -16.94
N HIS A 266 -3.38 18.93 -17.19
CA HIS A 266 -3.37 17.68 -17.97
C HIS A 266 -2.95 17.90 -19.44
N HIS A 267 -2.66 19.14 -19.85
CA HIS A 267 -2.42 19.55 -21.24
C HIS A 267 -1.24 20.52 -21.43
N ARG A 268 -0.06 20.23 -20.85
CA ARG A 268 1.21 20.75 -21.40
C ARG A 268 2.07 19.61 -21.94
N ARG A 269 1.83 19.25 -23.21
CA ARG A 269 2.92 18.75 -24.06
C ARG A 269 3.91 19.92 -24.28
N PRO A 270 5.22 19.69 -24.32
CA PRO A 270 6.18 20.76 -24.58
C PRO A 270 5.81 21.46 -25.90
N HIS A 271 5.67 22.79 -25.85
CA HIS A 271 5.40 23.59 -27.04
C HIS A 271 6.55 23.38 -28.06
N PRO A 272 6.27 23.05 -29.33
CA PRO A 272 7.23 23.28 -30.39
C PRO A 272 7.43 24.79 -30.58
N PRO A 273 8.56 25.26 -31.12
CA PRO A 273 8.78 26.68 -31.39
C PRO A 273 7.68 27.20 -32.34
N PRO A 274 7.36 28.51 -32.28
CA PRO A 274 6.17 29.06 -32.93
C PRO A 274 6.21 28.80 -34.45
N PRO A 275 5.14 28.22 -35.04
CA PRO A 275 5.03 28.11 -36.48
C PRO A 275 4.72 29.49 -37.09
N GLY A 276 5.27 29.74 -38.29
CA GLY A 276 5.01 30.94 -39.07
C GLY A 276 3.52 31.15 -39.42
N PRO A 277 3.18 32.29 -40.02
CA PRO A 277 1.78 32.71 -40.18
C PRO A 277 0.98 31.71 -41.02
N PRO A 278 -0.24 31.31 -40.57
CA PRO A 278 -1.07 30.34 -41.29
C PRO A 278 -1.83 30.99 -42.47
N PRO A 279 -2.14 30.23 -43.55
CA PRO A 279 -2.99 30.69 -44.64
C PRO A 279 -4.47 30.75 -44.20
N PRO A 280 -5.32 31.54 -44.89
CA PRO A 280 -6.69 31.80 -44.45
C PRO A 280 -7.62 30.59 -44.65
N GLY A 281 -8.34 30.21 -43.58
CA GLY A 281 -9.36 29.16 -43.56
C GLY A 281 -10.80 29.67 -43.75
N PRO A 282 -11.76 28.78 -44.03
CA PRO A 282 -13.16 29.11 -44.37
C PRO A 282 -14.01 29.50 -43.13
N PRO A 283 -15.21 30.10 -43.31
CA PRO A 283 -15.96 30.76 -42.23
C PRO A 283 -16.63 29.79 -41.23
N PRO A 284 -16.94 30.27 -40.00
CA PRO A 284 -17.37 29.42 -38.88
C PRO A 284 -18.87 29.02 -38.92
N PRO A 285 -19.27 27.90 -38.30
CA PRO A 285 -20.67 27.54 -38.09
C PRO A 285 -21.30 28.29 -36.91
N GLY A 286 -22.61 28.50 -36.96
CA GLY A 286 -23.41 29.31 -36.02
C GLY A 286 -23.59 28.74 -34.59
N PRO A 287 -24.22 29.51 -33.69
CA PRO A 287 -24.18 29.29 -32.24
C PRO A 287 -25.14 28.19 -31.75
N PRO A 288 -24.79 27.45 -30.68
CA PRO A 288 -25.67 26.45 -30.05
C PRO A 288 -26.69 27.07 -29.07
N PRO A 289 -27.81 26.38 -28.77
CA PRO A 289 -28.91 26.94 -27.99
C PRO A 289 -28.62 27.01 -26.49
N HIS A 290 -29.21 28.03 -25.85
CA HIS A 290 -29.07 28.41 -24.44
C HIS A 290 -29.45 27.29 -23.44
N TRP A 291 -28.60 27.08 -22.43
CA TRP A 291 -28.90 26.31 -21.22
C TRP A 291 -29.16 27.27 -20.04
N PRO A 292 -30.09 26.95 -19.10
CA PRO A 292 -30.48 27.84 -18.02
C PRO A 292 -29.39 27.96 -16.96
N HIS A 293 -29.08 29.19 -16.55
CA HIS A 293 -28.14 29.51 -15.48
C HIS A 293 -28.63 28.94 -14.13
N ARG A 294 -27.79 28.14 -13.45
CA ARG A 294 -27.98 27.84 -12.01
C ARG A 294 -27.53 29.04 -11.18
N GLY A 295 -28.37 29.46 -10.25
CA GLY A 295 -28.12 30.61 -9.38
C GLY A 295 -27.07 30.37 -8.28
N PRO A 296 -26.68 31.41 -7.52
CA PRO A 296 -25.54 31.40 -6.58
C PRO A 296 -25.68 30.50 -5.35
N HIS A 297 -26.87 29.94 -5.09
CA HIS A 297 -27.21 29.25 -3.84
C HIS A 297 -27.00 27.72 -3.86
N ASP A 298 -26.59 27.13 -4.98
CA ASP A 298 -26.31 25.69 -5.12
C ASP A 298 -24.82 25.33 -4.93
N ARG A 299 -24.05 26.11 -4.16
CA ARG A 299 -22.66 25.74 -3.85
C ARG A 299 -22.68 24.67 -2.75
N PRO A 300 -22.13 23.46 -2.98
CA PRO A 300 -21.97 22.49 -1.91
C PRO A 300 -21.13 23.13 -0.77
N PRO A 301 -21.41 22.81 0.49
CA PRO A 301 -20.65 23.35 1.62
C PRO A 301 -19.15 23.06 1.41
N LYS A 302 -18.31 24.09 1.58
CA LYS A 302 -16.84 23.97 1.54
C LYS A 302 -16.41 23.05 2.68
N ILE A 303 -15.69 21.97 2.36
CA ILE A 303 -15.12 21.08 3.38
C ILE A 303 -13.96 21.82 4.05
N PRO A 304 -13.86 21.83 5.40
CA PRO A 304 -12.77 22.51 6.08
C PRO A 304 -11.43 21.87 5.74
N HIS A 305 -10.48 22.66 5.26
CA HIS A 305 -9.09 22.22 5.06
C HIS A 305 -8.45 21.80 6.39
N TYR A 306 -7.41 20.97 6.31
CA TYR A 306 -6.64 20.56 7.48
C TYR A 306 -6.06 21.77 8.23
N ASN A 307 -6.21 21.77 9.56
CA ASN A 307 -5.71 22.79 10.46
C ASN A 307 -4.97 22.14 11.63
N PRO A 308 -3.64 22.32 11.74
CA PRO A 308 -2.82 21.69 12.76
C PRO A 308 -3.14 22.14 14.20
N VAL A 309 -3.71 23.33 14.40
CA VAL A 309 -4.13 23.80 15.74
C VAL A 309 -5.35 23.03 16.25
N LYS A 310 -6.16 22.48 15.31
CA LYS A 310 -7.39 21.74 15.61
C LYS A 310 -7.25 20.23 15.47
N ASP A 311 -6.05 19.72 15.18
CA ASP A 311 -5.81 18.29 15.06
C ASP A 311 -5.67 17.64 16.46
N PRO A 312 -6.62 16.80 16.90
CA PRO A 312 -6.53 16.15 18.21
C PRO A 312 -5.34 15.19 18.35
N LEU A 313 -4.80 14.68 17.23
CA LEU A 313 -3.66 13.75 17.24
C LEU A 313 -2.29 14.43 17.17
N ARG A 314 -2.22 15.71 16.81
CA ARG A 314 -0.93 16.38 16.59
C ARG A 314 -0.18 16.62 17.90
N ILE A 315 1.05 16.13 17.96
CA ILE A 315 2.05 16.49 18.97
C ILE A 315 3.19 17.20 18.24
N SER A 316 3.56 18.38 18.71
CA SER A 316 4.68 19.16 18.17
C SER A 316 5.85 19.06 19.13
N ASN A 317 7.07 19.09 18.58
CA ASN A 317 8.30 19.20 19.35
C ASN A 317 9.17 20.39 18.92
N LEU A 318 8.61 21.33 18.15
CA LEU A 318 9.34 22.48 17.60
C LEU A 318 9.76 23.51 18.67
N GLU A 319 9.10 23.48 19.82
CA GLU A 319 9.46 24.27 21.00
C GLU A 319 10.74 23.78 21.68
N HIS A 320 11.09 22.49 21.54
CA HIS A 320 12.34 21.95 22.07
C HIS A 320 13.52 22.48 21.29
N ASP A 321 14.66 22.59 21.96
CA ASP A 321 15.90 22.93 21.27
C ASP A 321 16.37 21.78 20.37
N ILE A 322 17.20 22.12 19.38
CA ILE A 322 17.85 21.13 18.52
C ILE A 322 18.77 20.27 19.38
N LEU A 323 18.76 18.96 19.17
CA LEU A 323 19.57 18.00 19.92
C LEU A 323 21.04 18.46 19.99
N ASP A 324 21.62 18.43 21.18
CA ASP A 324 22.97 18.96 21.45
C ASP A 324 24.06 18.47 20.47
N PRO A 325 24.14 17.18 20.09
CA PRO A 325 25.13 16.73 19.13
C PRO A 325 24.98 17.38 17.75
N ILE A 326 23.74 17.67 17.33
CA ILE A 326 23.43 18.35 16.06
C ILE A 326 23.79 19.82 16.19
N THR A 327 23.35 20.49 17.26
CA THR A 327 23.71 21.89 17.54
C THR A 327 25.23 22.11 17.53
N LYS A 328 25.99 21.17 18.12
CA LYS A 328 27.45 21.20 18.08
C LYS A 328 28.00 21.04 16.66
N ALA A 329 27.51 20.06 15.89
CA ALA A 329 27.94 19.86 14.51
C ALA A 329 27.62 21.06 13.60
N LEU A 330 26.44 21.69 13.77
CA LEU A 330 26.06 22.90 13.03
C LEU A 330 27.05 24.05 13.29
N LYS A 331 27.50 24.23 14.54
CA LYS A 331 28.49 25.25 14.92
C LYS A 331 29.91 24.92 14.43
N ASP A 332 30.36 23.68 14.64
CA ASP A 332 31.76 23.29 14.44
C ASP A 332 32.08 23.01 12.96
N ARG A 333 31.10 22.47 12.20
CA ARG A 333 31.32 21.93 10.85
C ARG A 333 30.66 22.74 9.75
N LYS A 334 29.88 23.78 10.09
CA LYS A 334 29.14 24.64 9.14
C LYS A 334 28.38 23.81 8.08
N VAL A 335 27.49 22.94 8.54
CA VAL A 335 26.72 22.04 7.66
C VAL A 335 25.98 22.85 6.58
N LYS A 336 26.23 22.52 5.30
CA LYS A 336 25.60 23.16 4.13
C LYS A 336 24.84 22.12 3.32
N ILE A 337 23.53 22.32 3.12
CA ILE A 337 22.67 21.40 2.37
C ILE A 337 22.25 22.09 1.07
N LYS A 338 22.98 21.87 -0.01
CA LYS A 338 22.65 22.43 -1.32
C LYS A 338 21.70 21.52 -2.10
N HIS A 339 21.90 20.21 -2.03
CA HIS A 339 21.08 19.20 -2.69
C HIS A 339 20.38 18.31 -1.67
N VAL A 340 19.25 17.72 -2.07
CA VAL A 340 18.51 16.74 -1.27
C VAL A 340 18.19 15.54 -2.16
N VAL A 341 18.50 14.35 -1.69
CA VAL A 341 18.14 13.07 -2.34
C VAL A 341 17.24 12.30 -1.37
N ILE A 342 16.09 11.82 -1.83
CA ILE A 342 15.29 10.82 -1.10
C ILE A 342 15.41 9.51 -1.87
N ALA A 343 16.05 8.50 -1.28
CA ALA A 343 16.08 7.14 -1.78
C ALA A 343 15.00 6.33 -1.06
N THR A 344 13.93 6.01 -1.78
CA THR A 344 12.87 5.11 -1.33
C THR A 344 13.27 3.68 -1.68
N LEU A 345 13.42 2.85 -0.65
CA LEU A 345 13.87 1.47 -0.76
C LEU A 345 12.66 0.56 -0.80
N GLU A 346 12.38 -0.03 -1.96
CA GLU A 346 11.25 -0.93 -2.18
C GLU A 346 11.37 -2.20 -1.33
N SER A 347 10.30 -2.60 -0.65
CA SER A 347 10.23 -3.88 0.09
C SER A 347 11.41 -4.13 1.07
N THR A 348 12.09 -3.08 1.56
CA THR A 348 13.28 -3.20 2.41
C THR A 348 12.92 -3.20 3.89
N ARG A 349 13.20 -4.33 4.57
CA ARG A 349 12.99 -4.49 6.02
C ARG A 349 14.04 -3.75 6.83
N LYS A 350 13.72 -3.34 8.06
CA LYS A 350 14.70 -2.71 8.96
C LYS A 350 15.81 -3.65 9.44
N ASP A 351 15.51 -4.94 9.63
CA ASP A 351 16.42 -5.95 10.19
C ASP A 351 17.51 -6.44 9.21
N ILE A 352 17.47 -5.98 7.96
CA ILE A 352 18.52 -6.17 6.94
C ILE A 352 19.30 -4.88 6.64
N PHE A 353 18.97 -3.76 7.29
CA PHE A 353 19.53 -2.43 7.03
C PHE A 353 20.19 -1.83 8.30
N PRO A 354 21.36 -2.34 8.73
CA PRO A 354 22.11 -3.46 8.13
C PRO A 354 21.70 -4.85 8.64
N MET A 355 22.13 -5.90 7.94
CA MET A 355 22.01 -7.30 8.37
C MET A 355 22.93 -7.51 9.55
N LYS A 356 22.38 -7.92 10.69
CA LYS A 356 23.15 -8.05 11.94
C LYS A 356 23.40 -9.50 12.30
N LYS A 357 24.61 -9.78 12.78
CA LYS A 357 24.97 -11.04 13.42
C LYS A 357 24.05 -11.29 14.63
N ASP A 358 23.68 -12.55 14.85
CA ASP A 358 22.84 -13.01 15.96
C ASP A 358 21.43 -12.36 16.01
N SER A 359 20.96 -11.82 14.88
CA SER A 359 19.57 -11.36 14.74
C SER A 359 18.62 -12.51 14.41
N ASN A 360 17.30 -12.33 14.60
CA ASN A 360 16.33 -13.38 14.30
C ASN A 360 16.41 -13.88 12.85
N LEU A 361 16.56 -12.97 11.88
CA LEU A 361 16.72 -13.33 10.47
C LEU A 361 18.04 -14.08 10.21
N TYR A 362 19.14 -13.64 10.83
CA TYR A 362 20.44 -14.34 10.78
C TYR A 362 20.31 -15.78 11.27
N ASP A 363 19.71 -15.97 12.44
CA ASP A 363 19.49 -17.29 13.02
C ASP A 363 18.57 -18.16 12.15
N SER A 364 17.52 -17.59 11.58
CA SER A 364 16.61 -18.29 10.67
C SER A 364 17.31 -18.81 9.41
N VAL A 365 18.24 -18.03 8.84
CA VAL A 365 19.06 -18.47 7.71
C VAL A 365 19.99 -19.62 8.11
N LEU A 366 20.73 -19.47 9.22
CA LEU A 366 21.70 -20.48 9.67
C LEU A 366 21.05 -21.82 10.06
N LYS A 367 19.84 -21.79 10.65
CA LYS A 367 19.07 -23.00 11.01
C LYS A 367 18.75 -23.92 9.83
N THR A 368 18.90 -23.44 8.59
CA THR A 368 18.68 -24.27 7.38
C THR A 368 19.85 -25.18 7.01
N HIS A 369 21.02 -25.02 7.66
CA HIS A 369 22.25 -25.77 7.36
C HIS A 369 22.63 -26.72 8.48
N ASP A 370 23.11 -27.92 8.12
CA ASP A 370 23.37 -29.01 9.07
C ASP A 370 24.87 -29.15 9.43
N SER A 371 25.78 -28.59 8.62
CA SER A 371 27.23 -28.80 8.73
C SER A 371 27.99 -27.52 9.10
N GLY A 372 29.06 -27.65 9.89
CA GLY A 372 29.85 -26.51 10.37
C GLY A 372 30.55 -25.72 9.24
N ASP A 373 31.00 -26.40 8.18
CA ASP A 373 31.65 -25.74 7.04
C ASP A 373 30.67 -24.93 6.19
N GLU A 374 29.44 -25.44 5.98
CA GLU A 374 28.37 -24.69 5.29
C GLU A 374 27.95 -23.46 6.09
N VAL A 375 27.79 -23.62 7.42
CA VAL A 375 27.48 -22.51 8.33
C VAL A 375 28.55 -21.42 8.22
N ALA A 376 29.84 -21.77 8.30
CA ALA A 376 30.92 -20.79 8.20
C ALA A 376 30.94 -20.04 6.85
N ARG A 377 30.63 -20.72 5.73
CA ARG A 377 30.49 -20.08 4.42
C ARG A 377 29.32 -19.08 4.41
N VAL A 378 28.16 -19.48 4.92
CA VAL A 378 26.96 -18.64 4.95
C VAL A 378 27.14 -17.44 5.86
N GLU A 379 27.78 -17.60 7.02
CA GLU A 379 28.14 -16.49 7.91
C GLU A 379 29.01 -15.45 7.19
N ALA A 380 29.99 -15.89 6.39
CA ALA A 380 30.84 -15.00 5.60
C ALA A 380 30.07 -14.26 4.48
N GLU A 381 29.07 -14.91 3.87
CA GLU A 381 28.19 -14.27 2.89
C GLU A 381 27.23 -13.27 3.55
N LEU A 382 26.64 -13.61 4.69
CA LEU A 382 25.79 -12.72 5.50
C LEU A 382 26.55 -11.48 5.97
N ALA A 383 27.83 -11.61 6.33
CA ALA A 383 28.70 -10.49 6.68
C ALA A 383 28.88 -9.49 5.52
N ASN A 384 28.71 -9.94 4.28
CA ASN A 384 28.83 -9.12 3.07
C ASN A 384 27.48 -8.79 2.43
N LEU A 385 26.37 -9.00 3.14
CA LEU A 385 25.03 -8.78 2.60
C LEU A 385 24.71 -7.29 2.43
N THR A 386 24.88 -6.49 3.49
CA THR A 386 24.57 -5.04 3.46
C THR A 386 25.64 -4.15 4.11
N PRO A 387 26.91 -4.21 3.63
CA PRO A 387 28.01 -3.42 4.19
C PRO A 387 27.85 -1.91 3.98
N ASN A 388 27.21 -1.44 2.91
CA ASN A 388 27.01 -0.01 2.69
C ASN A 388 25.96 0.54 3.66
N ALA A 389 24.87 -0.20 3.92
CA ALA A 389 23.89 0.14 4.94
C ALA A 389 24.54 0.22 6.33
N GLU A 390 25.44 -0.71 6.68
CA GLU A 390 26.17 -0.68 7.96
C GLU A 390 26.98 0.60 8.10
N LEU A 391 27.75 0.93 7.07
CA LEU A 391 28.58 2.13 7.03
C LEU A 391 27.75 3.42 7.13
N LEU A 392 26.66 3.52 6.36
CA LEU A 392 25.82 4.71 6.23
C LEU A 392 24.98 4.97 7.48
N THR A 393 24.36 3.93 8.04
CA THR A 393 23.59 4.02 9.29
C THR A 393 24.50 4.20 10.50
N GLY A 394 25.68 3.61 10.44
CA GLY A 394 26.59 3.50 11.56
C GLY A 394 26.12 2.63 12.70
N GLU A 395 25.17 1.74 12.44
CA GLU A 395 24.82 0.66 13.35
C GLU A 395 25.86 -0.45 13.28
N TYR A 396 26.39 -0.90 14.42
CA TYR A 396 27.31 -2.03 14.45
C TYR A 396 26.58 -3.33 14.09
N ALA A 397 27.07 -4.03 13.06
CA ALA A 397 26.45 -5.27 12.57
C ALA A 397 27.02 -6.56 13.21
N GLY A 398 28.06 -6.49 14.03
CA GLY A 398 28.65 -7.66 14.68
C GLY A 398 29.70 -8.42 13.85
N TYR A 399 30.15 -7.85 12.73
CA TYR A 399 31.19 -8.43 11.87
C TYR A 399 32.53 -7.70 12.03
N ASP A 400 33.64 -8.43 11.84
CA ASP A 400 34.97 -7.83 11.81
C ASP A 400 35.20 -7.13 10.46
N ARG A 401 35.43 -5.83 10.51
CA ARG A 401 35.70 -4.98 9.34
C ARG A 401 37.17 -4.54 9.25
N SER A 402 38.04 -5.00 10.15
CA SER A 402 39.44 -4.57 10.27
C SER A 402 40.33 -4.92 9.07
N GLY A 403 39.90 -5.84 8.19
CA GLY A 403 40.60 -6.21 6.96
C GLY A 403 40.08 -5.54 5.68
N LEU A 404 39.07 -4.67 5.76
CA LEU A 404 38.56 -3.91 4.61
C LEU A 404 39.35 -2.61 4.42
N ASP A 405 40.66 -2.75 4.23
CA ASP A 405 41.55 -1.63 3.91
C ASP A 405 41.32 -1.18 2.46
N GLY A 406 40.78 0.02 2.26
CA GLY A 406 40.79 0.63 0.93
C GLY A 406 39.70 1.66 0.60
N ALA A 407 39.19 2.43 1.55
CA ALA A 407 38.50 3.66 1.17
C ALA A 407 39.53 4.65 0.63
N ARG A 408 39.31 5.22 -0.56
CA ARG A 408 40.11 6.36 -1.04
C ARG A 408 40.06 7.46 0.03
N ALA A 409 41.19 8.09 0.34
CA ALA A 409 41.20 9.22 1.26
C ALA A 409 40.25 10.32 0.74
N GLY A 410 39.24 10.69 1.54
CA GLY A 410 38.18 11.63 1.15
C GLY A 410 36.90 10.99 0.60
N SER A 411 36.79 9.66 0.55
CA SER A 411 35.55 9.00 0.12
C SER A 411 34.48 9.00 1.21
N TRP A 412 33.20 8.95 0.81
CA TRP A 412 32.07 8.70 1.74
C TRP A 412 32.22 7.38 2.52
N ARG A 413 33.14 6.50 2.09
CA ARG A 413 33.55 5.28 2.82
C ARG A 413 34.55 5.51 3.96
N ASN A 414 35.11 6.71 4.09
CA ASN A 414 36.06 7.08 5.14
C ASN A 414 35.44 8.08 6.14
N LEU A 415 34.23 7.79 6.61
CA LEU A 415 33.56 8.63 7.62
C LEU A 415 34.34 8.57 8.92
N THR A 416 34.71 9.75 9.46
CA THR A 416 35.37 9.81 10.77
C THR A 416 34.43 9.41 11.90
N GLU A 417 35.00 8.94 13.00
CA GLU A 417 34.25 8.57 14.21
C GLU A 417 33.37 9.75 14.66
N GLY A 418 32.04 9.57 14.65
CA GLY A 418 31.07 10.60 15.01
C GLY A 418 30.51 11.44 13.83
N GLN A 419 30.81 11.09 12.58
CA GLN A 419 30.18 11.64 11.37
C GLN A 419 29.28 10.61 10.67
N GLY A 420 28.21 11.07 10.04
CA GLY A 420 27.40 10.21 9.17
C GLY A 420 25.94 10.63 9.04
N GLY A 421 25.27 10.97 10.14
CA GLY A 421 23.86 11.34 10.10
C GLY A 421 23.00 10.67 11.17
N ILE A 422 21.68 10.82 11.01
CA ILE A 422 20.69 10.49 12.02
C ILE A 422 19.93 9.25 11.55
N ASN A 423 20.15 8.12 12.23
CA ASN A 423 19.46 6.87 11.95
C ASN A 423 18.34 6.62 12.95
N ILE A 424 17.17 6.25 12.45
CA ILE A 424 15.98 5.98 13.25
C ILE A 424 15.79 4.47 13.33
N GLN A 425 16.02 3.91 14.52
CA GLN A 425 15.91 2.48 14.75
C GLN A 425 14.45 2.02 14.75
N GLY A 426 13.54 2.96 15.03
CA GLY A 426 12.13 2.69 15.28
C GLY A 426 11.13 2.92 14.16
N ALA A 427 11.60 3.19 12.95
CA ALA A 427 10.72 3.71 11.90
C ALA A 427 9.66 2.70 11.41
N PHE A 428 8.43 3.18 11.27
CA PHE A 428 7.30 2.47 10.71
C PHE A 428 6.83 3.10 9.40
N THR A 429 6.45 2.27 8.43
CA THR A 429 5.72 2.76 7.26
C THR A 429 4.27 3.09 7.60
N GLY A 430 3.75 4.16 6.98
CA GLY A 430 2.32 4.47 7.00
C GLY A 430 1.49 3.56 6.08
N SER A 431 2.12 2.76 5.21
CA SER A 431 1.41 1.90 4.27
C SER A 431 2.28 0.74 3.77
N THR A 432 1.74 -0.48 3.73
CA THR A 432 2.39 -1.62 3.04
C THR A 432 2.06 -1.70 1.54
N THR A 433 1.46 -0.65 1.00
CA THR A 433 1.36 -0.38 -0.44
C THR A 433 2.36 0.72 -0.82
N SER A 434 3.29 0.41 -1.72
CA SER A 434 4.43 1.23 -2.10
C SER A 434 4.08 2.68 -2.40
N LEU A 435 3.16 2.94 -3.34
CA LEU A 435 2.82 4.30 -3.78
C LEU A 435 2.14 5.15 -2.69
N LYS A 436 1.33 4.52 -1.84
CA LYS A 436 0.73 5.19 -0.67
C LYS A 436 1.75 5.57 0.39
N SER A 437 2.90 4.91 0.45
CA SER A 437 3.98 5.29 1.38
C SER A 437 4.67 6.60 0.95
N LEU A 438 4.71 6.88 -0.36
CA LEU A 438 5.43 8.02 -0.94
C LEU A 438 4.90 9.36 -0.44
N ILE A 439 3.59 9.48 -0.24
CA ILE A 439 2.98 10.71 0.30
C ILE A 439 3.41 10.97 1.75
N GLY A 440 3.72 9.94 2.53
CA GLY A 440 4.29 10.09 3.86
C GLY A 440 5.68 10.72 3.81
N SER A 441 6.57 10.17 2.99
CA SER A 441 7.96 10.65 2.88
C SER A 441 8.11 11.99 2.16
N HIS A 442 7.31 12.23 1.11
CA HIS A 442 7.43 13.42 0.26
C HIS A 442 6.52 14.57 0.65
N CYS A 443 5.43 14.29 1.37
CA CYS A 443 4.41 15.28 1.71
C CYS A 443 4.13 15.38 3.20
N GLY A 444 4.64 14.49 4.06
CA GLY A 444 4.37 14.56 5.49
C GLY A 444 2.89 14.34 5.83
N VAL A 445 2.16 13.57 5.00
CA VAL A 445 0.72 13.33 5.13
C VAL A 445 0.39 11.84 5.30
N GLN A 446 -0.81 11.58 5.78
CA GLN A 446 -1.32 10.23 6.01
C GLN A 446 -2.12 9.68 4.81
N PRO A 447 -2.03 8.38 4.52
CA PRO A 447 -2.75 7.76 3.40
C PRO A 447 -4.23 7.54 3.69
N LEU A 448 -5.00 7.32 2.61
CA LEU A 448 -6.37 6.82 2.69
C LEU A 448 -6.37 5.31 2.93
N ALA A 449 -7.16 4.88 3.93
CA ALA A 449 -7.54 3.48 4.14
C ALA A 449 -8.61 3.06 3.10
N VAL A 450 -8.19 3.01 1.84
CA VAL A 450 -8.95 2.69 0.63
C VAL A 450 -8.05 1.84 -0.26
N ASP A 451 -8.61 0.82 -0.93
CA ASP A 451 -7.81 -0.03 -1.83
C ASP A 451 -7.21 0.80 -2.96
N PHE A 452 -5.94 0.53 -3.29
CA PHE A 452 -5.18 1.18 -4.36
C PHE A 452 -4.92 2.68 -4.13
N THR A 453 -4.07 3.26 -4.97
CA THR A 453 -3.58 4.64 -4.83
C THR A 453 -4.59 5.65 -5.37
N VAL A 454 -5.76 5.72 -4.74
CA VAL A 454 -6.82 6.66 -5.09
C VAL A 454 -6.42 8.11 -4.81
N GLU A 455 -5.46 8.33 -3.92
CA GLU A 455 -4.83 9.62 -3.64
C GLU A 455 -4.28 10.29 -4.92
N SER A 456 -3.90 9.51 -5.94
CA SER A 456 -3.42 10.01 -7.23
C SER A 456 -4.45 10.88 -7.97
N HIS A 457 -5.74 10.79 -7.64
CA HIS A 457 -6.81 11.51 -8.32
C HIS A 457 -7.26 12.80 -7.60
N GLY A 458 -6.75 13.04 -6.38
CA GLY A 458 -7.15 14.16 -5.52
C GLY A 458 -6.02 15.13 -5.23
N GLY A 459 -6.37 16.31 -4.71
CA GLY A 459 -5.37 17.24 -4.19
C GLY A 459 -4.81 16.74 -2.85
N ILE A 460 -3.49 16.72 -2.72
CA ILE A 460 -2.82 16.37 -1.45
C ILE A 460 -3.09 17.52 -0.45
N TYR A 461 -3.57 17.19 0.75
CA TYR A 461 -4.12 18.18 1.68
C TYR A 461 -3.08 19.08 2.36
N GLN A 462 -1.79 18.82 2.12
CA GLN A 462 -0.65 19.67 2.48
C GLN A 462 0.35 19.74 1.32
N PRO A 463 1.14 20.83 1.22
CA PRO A 463 2.22 20.92 0.24
C PRO A 463 3.24 19.79 0.41
N CYS A 464 3.63 19.16 -0.69
CA CYS A 464 4.77 18.25 -0.72
C CYS A 464 6.08 19.01 -0.91
N LEU A 465 7.21 18.37 -0.61
CA LEU A 465 8.53 18.99 -0.71
C LEU A 465 8.79 19.61 -2.10
N PRO A 466 8.54 18.95 -3.25
CA PRO A 466 8.66 19.60 -4.56
C PRO A 466 7.80 20.85 -4.73
N ALA A 467 6.55 20.83 -4.24
CA ALA A 467 5.68 21.99 -4.28
C ALA A 467 6.24 23.16 -3.46
N ILE A 468 6.82 22.89 -2.28
CA ILE A 468 7.49 23.89 -1.44
C ILE A 468 8.72 24.44 -2.17
N LEU A 469 9.58 23.58 -2.74
CA LEU A 469 10.77 24.01 -3.46
C LEU A 469 10.42 24.87 -4.69
N ARG A 470 9.33 24.55 -5.39
CA ARG A 470 8.78 25.40 -6.46
C ARG A 470 8.37 26.78 -5.95
N LEU A 471 7.71 26.87 -4.79
CA LEU A 471 7.40 28.17 -4.17
C LEU A 471 8.69 28.96 -3.89
N LEU A 472 9.73 28.31 -3.36
CA LEU A 472 11.03 28.96 -3.13
C LEU A 472 11.71 29.42 -4.44
N ASN A 473 11.46 28.75 -5.56
CA ASN A 473 11.94 29.18 -6.87
C ASN A 473 11.25 30.46 -7.35
N LEU A 474 9.94 30.59 -7.16
CA LEU A 474 9.19 31.81 -7.53
C LEU A 474 9.74 33.07 -6.85
N ASN A 475 10.28 32.93 -5.63
CA ASN A 475 10.94 34.04 -4.93
C ASN A 475 12.22 34.55 -5.62
N LYS A 476 12.77 33.77 -6.56
CA LYS A 476 14.01 34.04 -7.28
C LYS A 476 13.74 34.49 -8.73
N GLU A 477 12.50 34.39 -9.22
CA GLU A 477 12.10 34.81 -10.56
C GLU A 477 12.06 36.34 -10.68
N GLY A 478 12.57 36.88 -11.79
CA GLY A 478 12.56 38.32 -12.07
C GLY A 478 13.71 39.14 -11.45
N GLN A 479 14.64 38.53 -10.71
CA GLN A 479 15.86 39.20 -10.27
C GLN A 479 16.89 39.26 -11.42
N PRO A 480 17.41 40.45 -11.80
CA PRO A 480 18.50 40.57 -12.78
C PRO A 480 19.70 39.71 -12.36
N LEU A 481 20.36 39.04 -13.32
CA LEU A 481 21.57 38.23 -13.10
C LEU A 481 22.67 39.00 -12.34
N GLU A 482 22.70 40.33 -12.49
CA GLU A 482 23.64 41.25 -11.82
C GLU A 482 23.15 41.78 -10.45
N GLU A 483 21.85 41.70 -10.16
CA GLU A 483 21.24 42.08 -8.86
C GLU A 483 21.04 40.88 -7.91
N ARG A 484 21.40 39.66 -8.35
CA ARG A 484 21.84 38.58 -7.45
C ARG A 484 23.15 39.02 -6.78
N THR A 485 23.11 40.09 -6.00
CA THR A 485 24.26 40.66 -5.32
C THR A 485 24.65 39.74 -4.17
N TRP A 486 25.57 38.86 -4.51
CA TRP A 486 26.70 38.45 -3.69
C TRP A 486 27.10 39.62 -2.77
N GLY A 487 26.88 39.44 -1.47
CA GLY A 487 27.26 40.43 -0.46
C GLY A 487 28.73 40.81 -0.59
N PHE A 488 29.03 42.09 -0.32
CA PHE A 488 30.37 42.66 -0.45
C PHE A 488 31.36 41.96 0.50
N GLY A 489 32.11 41.03 -0.09
CA GLY A 489 33.13 40.23 0.56
C GLY A 489 33.21 38.90 -0.19
N LYS A 490 34.12 38.79 -1.14
CA LYS A 490 34.37 37.52 -1.85
C LYS A 490 34.72 36.43 -0.84
N THR A 491 33.75 35.57 -0.50
CA THR A 491 33.93 34.18 -0.04
C THR A 491 32.58 33.40 -0.08
N GLU A 492 32.51 32.39 -0.94
CA GLU A 492 31.93 31.03 -0.70
C GLU A 492 30.43 30.67 -0.50
N ASP A 493 29.40 31.53 -0.55
CA ASP A 493 27.99 30.99 -0.51
C ASP A 493 26.99 31.67 -1.47
N GLY A 494 26.99 31.23 -2.73
CA GLY A 494 26.03 31.63 -3.77
C GLY A 494 24.77 30.77 -3.87
N MET A 495 24.63 29.71 -3.06
CA MET A 495 23.56 28.72 -3.25
C MET A 495 22.15 29.22 -2.93
N ASN A 496 22.03 30.27 -2.11
CA ASN A 496 20.73 30.82 -1.70
C ASN A 496 19.93 31.41 -2.87
N GLY A 497 20.60 31.89 -3.91
CA GLY A 497 19.98 32.40 -5.14
C GLY A 497 19.70 31.34 -6.21
N MET A 498 20.14 30.09 -6.00
CA MET A 498 20.01 29.01 -6.99
C MET A 498 18.60 28.39 -6.95
N PRO A 499 17.91 28.23 -8.08
CA PRO A 499 16.64 27.53 -8.13
C PRO A 499 16.83 26.02 -7.93
N TRP A 500 15.78 25.33 -7.50
CA TRP A 500 15.72 23.88 -7.34
C TRP A 500 15.19 23.21 -8.60
N ARG A 501 15.89 22.20 -9.10
CA ARG A 501 15.41 21.21 -10.08
C ARG A 501 14.88 20.00 -9.32
N MET A 502 13.62 19.62 -9.57
CA MET A 502 12.92 18.57 -8.82
C MET A 502 12.62 17.37 -9.73
N VAL A 503 13.31 16.26 -9.50
CA VAL A 503 13.33 15.08 -10.37
C VAL A 503 12.84 13.85 -9.61
N SER A 504 11.93 13.09 -10.19
CA SER A 504 11.60 11.72 -9.78
C SER A 504 12.30 10.74 -10.73
N ALA A 505 12.98 9.73 -10.22
CA ALA A 505 13.74 8.79 -11.04
C ALA A 505 13.61 7.34 -10.57
N GLN A 506 13.29 6.44 -11.49
CA GLN A 506 13.20 4.99 -11.22
C GLN A 506 13.45 4.19 -12.50
N ALA A 507 13.98 2.97 -12.39
CA ALA A 507 14.24 2.11 -13.55
C ALA A 507 13.00 1.36 -14.06
N VAL A 508 11.88 1.50 -13.34
CA VAL A 508 10.60 0.84 -13.59
C VAL A 508 9.54 1.78 -14.16
N THR A 509 8.44 1.21 -14.67
CA THR A 509 7.30 2.00 -15.16
C THR A 509 6.70 2.86 -14.05
N ASN A 510 6.29 4.09 -14.39
CA ASN A 510 5.47 4.92 -13.50
C ASN A 510 3.98 4.90 -13.87
N LYS A 511 3.54 3.94 -14.68
CA LYS A 511 2.14 3.84 -15.14
C LYS A 511 1.27 2.93 -14.28
N PHE A 512 1.89 2.09 -13.45
CA PHE A 512 1.16 1.24 -12.52
C PHE A 512 0.44 2.10 -11.47
N ASP A 513 -0.81 1.77 -11.22
CA ASP A 513 -1.68 2.37 -10.20
C ASP A 513 -1.63 3.92 -10.16
N HIS A 514 -1.59 4.53 -11.35
CA HIS A 514 -1.61 5.99 -11.55
C HIS A 514 -0.45 6.74 -10.85
N GLN A 515 0.73 6.13 -10.73
CA GLN A 515 1.89 6.79 -10.15
C GLN A 515 2.30 8.06 -10.91
N ASP A 516 2.10 8.13 -12.23
CA ASP A 516 2.40 9.31 -13.04
C ASP A 516 1.51 10.51 -12.67
N GLU A 517 0.23 10.27 -12.40
CA GLU A 517 -0.69 11.28 -11.85
C GLU A 517 -0.30 11.67 -10.43
N LEU A 518 0.07 10.71 -9.58
CA LEU A 518 0.56 10.97 -8.22
C LEU A 518 1.83 11.83 -8.23
N ASN A 519 2.82 11.51 -9.07
CA ASN A 519 4.07 12.27 -9.19
C ASN A 519 3.81 13.73 -9.59
N ASN A 520 2.84 13.95 -10.48
CA ASN A 520 2.41 15.29 -10.85
C ASN A 520 1.79 16.03 -9.65
N HIS A 521 0.90 15.39 -8.88
CA HIS A 521 0.31 15.97 -7.67
C HIS A 521 1.32 16.25 -6.55
N ILE A 522 2.33 15.39 -6.38
CA ILE A 522 3.47 15.63 -5.47
C ILE A 522 4.26 16.88 -5.92
N GLY A 523 4.26 17.17 -7.22
CA GLY A 523 4.81 18.40 -7.79
C GLY A 523 6.18 18.23 -8.44
N PHE A 524 6.57 17.01 -8.82
CA PHE A 524 7.79 16.80 -9.59
C PHE A 524 7.73 17.51 -10.95
N GLN A 525 8.82 18.14 -11.34
CA GLN A 525 8.93 18.84 -12.63
C GLN A 525 9.40 17.90 -13.73
N GLU A 526 10.24 16.93 -13.39
CA GLU A 526 10.83 15.97 -14.30
C GLU A 526 10.65 14.55 -13.76
N VAL A 527 10.33 13.60 -14.64
CA VAL A 527 10.20 12.19 -14.30
C VAL A 527 11.04 11.35 -15.27
N ILE A 528 11.97 10.60 -14.72
CA ILE A 528 12.76 9.58 -15.43
C ILE A 528 12.22 8.22 -14.98
N ALA A 529 11.61 7.50 -15.91
CA ALA A 529 11.05 6.17 -15.67
C ALA A 529 11.40 5.24 -16.84
N LYS A 530 10.97 3.98 -16.78
CA LYS A 530 11.09 3.02 -17.90
C LYS A 530 10.68 3.62 -19.25
N GLU A 531 9.61 4.41 -19.28
CA GLU A 531 9.11 5.08 -20.48
C GLU A 531 10.13 6.08 -21.07
N THR A 532 10.92 6.74 -20.23
CA THR A 532 12.02 7.63 -20.63
C THR A 532 13.17 6.83 -21.22
N LEU A 533 13.52 5.69 -20.61
CA LEU A 533 14.61 4.81 -21.06
C LEU A 533 14.29 4.15 -22.41
N LEU A 534 13.03 3.74 -22.60
CA LEU A 534 12.58 3.09 -23.84
C LEU A 534 12.29 4.05 -25.00
N ASN A 535 12.35 5.36 -24.76
CA ASN A 535 12.13 6.34 -25.81
C ASN A 535 13.23 6.19 -26.90
N PRO A 536 12.89 6.10 -28.21
CA PRO A 536 13.90 6.02 -29.27
C PRO A 536 14.90 7.19 -29.31
N SER A 537 14.55 8.32 -28.71
CA SER A 537 15.41 9.50 -28.55
C SER A 537 16.01 9.63 -27.14
N ALA A 538 15.97 8.57 -26.33
CA ALA A 538 16.57 8.55 -25.01
C ALA A 538 18.07 8.85 -25.09
N LYS A 539 18.56 9.74 -24.22
CA LYS A 539 19.98 10.08 -24.12
C LYS A 539 20.83 8.89 -23.69
N PHE A 540 20.27 8.02 -22.85
CA PHE A 540 20.92 6.83 -22.32
C PHE A 540 19.95 5.63 -22.44
N PRO A 541 19.88 4.99 -23.63
CA PRO A 541 19.04 3.81 -23.79
C PRO A 541 19.51 2.67 -22.85
N PRO A 542 18.62 1.77 -22.43
CA PRO A 542 18.97 0.71 -21.49
C PRO A 542 20.00 -0.25 -22.09
N SER A 543 21.00 -0.62 -21.29
CA SER A 543 22.08 -1.55 -21.62
C SER A 543 21.89 -2.95 -21.03
N GLU A 544 21.05 -3.08 -20.00
CA GLU A 544 20.74 -4.33 -19.31
C GLU A 544 19.33 -4.83 -19.66
N LYS A 545 19.08 -6.13 -19.48
CA LYS A 545 17.73 -6.69 -19.63
C LYS A 545 16.81 -6.25 -18.48
N GLN A 546 15.50 -6.36 -18.68
CA GLN A 546 14.54 -6.15 -17.58
C GLN A 546 14.71 -7.27 -16.53
N SER A 547 14.92 -6.89 -15.27
CA SER A 547 15.03 -7.83 -14.14
C SER A 547 13.66 -8.21 -13.57
N ASN A 548 12.74 -7.25 -13.51
CA ASN A 548 11.38 -7.46 -13.01
C ASN A 548 10.33 -7.11 -14.08
N TYR A 549 9.08 -7.51 -13.86
CA TYR A 549 8.00 -7.23 -14.83
C TYR A 549 7.69 -5.74 -14.96
N PHE A 550 8.04 -4.91 -13.98
CA PHE A 550 7.85 -3.46 -14.04
C PHE A 550 8.94 -2.74 -14.86
N GLY A 551 10.15 -3.28 -15.00
CA GLY A 551 11.21 -2.62 -15.76
C GLY A 551 12.63 -3.13 -15.49
N PHE A 552 13.56 -2.20 -15.55
CA PHE A 552 14.99 -2.48 -15.60
C PHE A 552 15.63 -2.49 -14.21
N PRO A 553 16.84 -3.09 -14.07
CA PRO A 553 17.68 -2.93 -12.89
C PRO A 553 17.95 -1.47 -12.54
N ASP A 554 18.08 -1.17 -11.24
CA ASP A 554 18.28 0.19 -10.73
C ASP A 554 19.59 0.83 -11.23
N SER A 555 20.61 0.03 -11.55
CA SER A 555 21.87 0.41 -12.19
C SER A 555 21.69 1.23 -13.49
N GLN A 556 20.57 1.02 -14.19
CA GLN A 556 20.24 1.78 -15.40
C GLN A 556 19.97 3.27 -15.15
N MET A 557 19.77 3.68 -13.89
CA MET A 557 19.65 5.10 -13.49
C MET A 557 20.99 5.82 -13.40
N LYS A 558 22.13 5.12 -13.35
CA LYS A 558 23.47 5.71 -13.17
C LYS A 558 23.78 6.87 -14.13
N PRO A 559 23.67 6.72 -15.46
CA PRO A 559 23.99 7.81 -16.38
C PRO A 559 23.02 9.00 -16.26
N TYR A 560 21.76 8.73 -15.90
CA TYR A 560 20.77 9.78 -15.66
C TYR A 560 21.07 10.59 -14.39
N PHE A 561 21.51 9.95 -13.31
CA PHE A 561 21.89 10.65 -12.08
C PHE A 561 23.08 11.56 -12.32
N GLN A 562 24.12 11.05 -12.98
CA GLN A 562 25.27 11.86 -13.40
C GLN A 562 24.82 13.07 -14.23
N ASP A 563 23.91 12.87 -15.18
CA ASP A 563 23.41 13.95 -16.03
C ASP A 563 22.60 15.01 -15.26
N VAL A 564 21.75 14.58 -14.32
CA VAL A 564 20.96 15.49 -13.46
C VAL A 564 21.89 16.44 -12.70
N PHE A 565 22.93 15.91 -12.04
CA PHE A 565 23.87 16.74 -11.28
C PHE A 565 24.78 17.59 -12.17
N ARG A 566 25.24 17.08 -13.32
CA ARG A 566 26.05 17.86 -14.28
C ARG A 566 25.30 19.03 -14.88
N GLU A 567 24.06 18.81 -15.33
CA GLU A 567 23.24 19.89 -15.88
C GLU A 567 22.83 20.88 -14.79
N ALA A 568 22.51 20.43 -13.58
CA ALA A 568 22.23 21.33 -12.46
C ALA A 568 23.45 22.22 -12.13
N LYS A 569 24.65 21.66 -12.09
CA LYS A 569 25.90 22.41 -11.88
C LYS A 569 26.14 23.43 -12.99
N LYS A 570 25.87 23.08 -14.25
CA LYS A 570 26.02 23.97 -15.41
C LYS A 570 25.02 25.13 -15.41
N ASN A 571 23.83 24.92 -14.84
CA ASN A 571 22.74 25.89 -14.82
C ASN A 571 22.62 26.66 -13.49
N ASP A 572 23.60 26.51 -12.57
CA ASP A 572 23.56 27.06 -11.21
C ASP A 572 22.27 26.68 -10.45
N GLU A 573 21.91 25.39 -10.50
CA GLU A 573 20.72 24.82 -9.86
C GLU A 573 21.08 23.91 -8.68
N ARG A 574 20.13 23.81 -7.75
CA ARG A 574 20.07 22.82 -6.68
C ARG A 574 19.27 21.62 -7.17
N VAL A 575 19.50 20.44 -6.59
CA VAL A 575 18.81 19.21 -7.00
C VAL A 575 17.99 18.69 -5.83
N PHE A 576 16.71 18.47 -6.08
CA PHE A 576 15.90 17.53 -5.33
C PHE A 576 15.67 16.29 -6.20
N LEU A 577 16.24 15.16 -5.80
CA LEU A 577 16.10 13.88 -6.51
C LEU A 577 15.35 12.89 -5.62
N SER A 578 14.19 12.45 -6.06
CA SER A 578 13.50 11.30 -5.48
C SER A 578 13.82 10.06 -6.31
N HIS A 579 14.54 9.11 -5.73
CA HIS A 579 14.80 7.82 -6.34
C HIS A 579 13.95 6.72 -5.69
N PHE A 580 13.34 5.87 -6.51
CA PHE A 580 12.63 4.68 -6.07
C PHE A 580 13.39 3.44 -6.58
N THR A 581 13.92 2.62 -5.67
CA THR A 581 14.55 1.33 -6.03
C THR A 581 13.48 0.30 -6.32
N SER A 582 13.79 -0.78 -7.03
CA SER A 582 12.75 -1.71 -7.50
C SER A 582 13.12 -3.18 -7.47
N SER A 583 14.42 -3.49 -7.37
CA SER A 583 14.92 -4.87 -7.54
C SER A 583 14.50 -5.82 -6.40
N THR A 584 14.19 -5.27 -5.24
CA THR A 584 13.67 -5.96 -4.04
C THR A 584 12.16 -6.22 -4.09
N HIS A 585 11.45 -5.79 -5.13
CA HIS A 585 10.07 -6.19 -5.38
C HIS A 585 9.99 -7.65 -5.86
N HIS A 586 8.88 -8.33 -5.57
CA HIS A 586 8.58 -9.65 -6.15
C HIS A 586 8.66 -9.60 -7.70
N PRO A 587 9.32 -10.55 -8.38
CA PRO A 587 9.67 -11.88 -7.92
C PRO A 587 11.11 -11.99 -7.40
N TRP A 588 11.78 -10.89 -7.03
CA TRP A 588 13.15 -10.90 -6.52
C TRP A 588 14.18 -11.51 -7.49
N ASN A 589 14.10 -11.07 -8.74
CA ASN A 589 15.10 -11.43 -9.74
C ASN A 589 16.32 -10.52 -9.58
N THR A 590 17.44 -11.10 -9.18
CA THR A 590 18.73 -10.40 -9.21
C THR A 590 19.19 -10.23 -10.67
N PRO A 591 19.65 -9.04 -11.10
CA PRO A 591 20.15 -8.83 -12.46
C PRO A 591 21.28 -9.79 -12.83
N GLU A 592 21.27 -10.32 -14.06
CA GLU A 592 22.27 -11.30 -14.54
C GLU A 592 23.69 -10.72 -14.49
N GLU A 593 23.81 -9.44 -14.79
CA GLU A 593 25.05 -8.68 -14.85
C GLU A 593 25.68 -8.43 -13.48
N PHE A 594 24.93 -8.59 -12.38
CA PHE A 594 25.45 -8.44 -11.01
C PHE A 594 26.32 -9.62 -10.57
N GLY A 595 26.12 -10.78 -11.17
CA GLY A 595 26.89 -11.99 -10.90
C GLY A 595 26.05 -13.13 -10.32
N GLU A 596 26.74 -14.19 -9.88
CA GLU A 596 26.10 -15.38 -9.37
C GLU A 596 25.40 -15.12 -8.02
N ALA A 597 24.20 -15.67 -7.88
CA ALA A 597 23.43 -15.60 -6.64
C ALA A 597 24.10 -16.42 -5.53
N MET A 598 24.09 -15.88 -4.33
CA MET A 598 24.48 -16.58 -3.10
C MET A 598 23.47 -17.66 -2.77
N GLU A 599 23.95 -18.76 -2.20
CA GLU A 599 23.14 -19.84 -1.66
C GLU A 599 23.11 -19.72 -0.13
N LEU A 600 22.34 -18.76 0.38
CA LEU A 600 22.20 -18.49 1.81
C LEU A 600 21.25 -19.46 2.50
N LEU A 601 20.21 -19.93 1.81
CA LEU A 601 19.27 -20.92 2.34
C LEU A 601 19.35 -22.24 1.58
N LYS A 602 19.23 -23.35 2.31
CA LYS A 602 19.26 -24.69 1.73
C LYS A 602 18.03 -24.96 0.87
N LYS A 603 18.26 -25.45 -0.35
CA LYS A 603 17.19 -25.89 -1.28
C LYS A 603 16.55 -27.19 -0.78
N GLY A 604 15.23 -27.23 -0.70
CA GLY A 604 14.50 -28.46 -0.44
C GLY A 604 14.57 -29.43 -1.63
N TRP A 605 14.59 -30.74 -1.36
CA TRP A 605 14.73 -31.79 -2.39
C TRP A 605 13.63 -31.78 -3.47
N TRP A 606 12.47 -31.18 -3.17
CA TRP A 606 11.29 -31.09 -4.03
C TRP A 606 10.86 -29.65 -4.32
N SER A 607 11.55 -28.65 -3.77
CA SER A 607 11.20 -27.24 -3.90
C SER A 607 12.18 -26.53 -4.83
N GLY A 608 11.71 -25.48 -5.51
CA GLY A 608 12.59 -24.56 -6.23
C GLY A 608 13.47 -23.74 -5.28
N GLU A 609 14.11 -22.70 -5.83
CA GLU A 609 14.88 -21.71 -5.07
C GLU A 609 14.06 -21.13 -3.91
N HIS A 610 14.69 -20.98 -2.74
CA HIS A 610 14.03 -20.45 -1.55
C HIS A 610 13.67 -18.97 -1.77
N GLN A 611 12.42 -18.56 -1.50
CA GLN A 611 11.98 -17.18 -1.81
C GLN A 611 12.75 -16.15 -0.98
N LEU A 612 12.99 -16.42 0.30
CA LEU A 612 13.86 -15.60 1.14
C LEU A 612 15.29 -15.51 0.55
N ASN A 613 15.84 -16.59 -0.03
CA ASN A 613 17.18 -16.53 -0.65
C ASN A 613 17.21 -15.59 -1.85
N ARG A 614 16.16 -15.62 -2.70
CA ARG A 614 16.03 -14.70 -3.84
C ARG A 614 15.94 -13.25 -3.37
N TYR A 615 15.14 -12.99 -2.34
CA TYR A 615 15.04 -11.66 -1.72
C TYR A 615 16.37 -11.19 -1.14
N LEU A 616 17.10 -12.02 -0.39
CA LEU A 616 18.40 -11.62 0.17
C LEU A 616 19.44 -11.31 -0.93
N ASN A 617 19.38 -12.01 -2.07
CA ASN A 617 20.24 -11.68 -3.21
C ASN A 617 19.89 -10.31 -3.84
N THR A 618 18.61 -9.96 -3.94
CA THR A 618 18.22 -8.62 -4.40
C THR A 618 18.52 -7.52 -3.38
N VAL A 619 18.48 -7.84 -2.08
CA VAL A 619 18.96 -6.95 -1.01
C VAL A 619 20.45 -6.65 -1.16
N LYS A 620 21.28 -7.65 -1.48
CA LYS A 620 22.71 -7.43 -1.76
C LYS A 620 22.93 -6.52 -2.97
N TYR A 621 22.14 -6.71 -4.02
CA TYR A 621 22.16 -5.84 -5.20
C TYR A 621 21.76 -4.40 -4.83
N ASP A 622 20.69 -4.22 -4.06
CA ASP A 622 20.21 -2.88 -3.66
C ASP A 622 21.24 -2.18 -2.75
N ASP A 623 21.88 -2.89 -1.81
CA ASP A 623 22.96 -2.33 -1.00
C ASP A 623 24.18 -1.91 -1.84
N TRP A 624 24.56 -2.71 -2.85
CA TRP A 624 25.58 -2.31 -3.82
C TRP A 624 25.17 -1.06 -4.59
N TRP A 625 23.92 -0.99 -5.04
CA TRP A 625 23.39 0.16 -5.78
C TRP A 625 23.38 1.43 -4.92
N LEU A 626 23.05 1.33 -3.63
CA LEU A 626 23.20 2.46 -2.69
C LEU A 626 24.66 2.92 -2.60
N GLY A 627 25.61 2.00 -2.60
CA GLY A 627 27.03 2.32 -2.72
C GLY A 627 27.37 3.06 -4.01
N GLU A 628 26.80 2.65 -5.14
CA GLU A 628 26.98 3.31 -6.43
C GLU A 628 26.33 4.70 -6.48
N MET A 629 25.15 4.89 -5.85
CA MET A 629 24.53 6.20 -5.72
C MET A 629 25.43 7.19 -4.98
N MET A 630 26.01 6.75 -3.85
CA MET A 630 26.94 7.57 -3.09
C MET A 630 28.25 7.83 -3.86
N ASN A 631 28.73 6.85 -4.64
CA ASN A 631 29.85 7.04 -5.58
C ASN A 631 29.55 8.11 -6.63
N ILE A 632 28.32 8.14 -7.19
CA ILE A 632 27.93 9.18 -8.15
C ILE A 632 27.98 10.57 -7.50
N LEU A 633 27.49 10.72 -6.27
CA LEU A 633 27.55 12.01 -5.56
C LEU A 633 29.01 12.43 -5.29
N GLU A 634 29.89 11.48 -4.96
CA GLU A 634 31.32 11.73 -4.78
C GLU A 634 31.99 12.13 -6.10
N ASP A 635 31.77 11.37 -7.17
CA ASP A 635 32.36 11.59 -8.49
C ASP A 635 31.91 12.93 -9.13
N GLU A 636 30.65 13.32 -8.92
CA GLU A 636 30.14 14.62 -9.37
C GLU A 636 30.53 15.79 -8.44
N GLY A 637 31.18 15.49 -7.31
CA GLY A 637 31.70 16.46 -6.35
C GLY A 637 30.62 17.17 -5.53
N VAL A 638 29.48 16.50 -5.28
CA VAL A 638 28.32 17.05 -4.56
C VAL A 638 28.01 16.32 -3.25
N ALA A 639 28.75 15.25 -2.91
CA ALA A 639 28.52 14.44 -1.70
C ALA A 639 28.53 15.26 -0.40
N ASP A 640 29.47 16.20 -0.26
CA ASP A 640 29.62 17.02 0.95
C ASP A 640 28.55 18.12 1.10
N GLU A 641 27.73 18.34 0.07
CA GLU A 641 26.66 19.33 0.04
C GLU A 641 25.27 18.71 -0.22
N THR A 642 25.15 17.38 -0.14
CA THR A 642 23.91 16.63 -0.38
C THR A 642 23.41 15.97 0.91
N LEU A 643 22.18 16.29 1.31
CA LEU A 643 21.44 15.50 2.29
C LEU A 643 20.82 14.29 1.59
N VAL A 644 21.21 13.08 1.97
CA VAL A 644 20.63 11.84 1.45
C VAL A 644 19.72 11.24 2.52
N VAL A 645 18.42 11.20 2.24
CA VAL A 645 17.43 10.53 3.09
C VAL A 645 17.13 9.16 2.50
N MET A 646 17.32 8.10 3.29
CA MET A 646 17.00 6.73 2.89
C MET A 646 15.81 6.25 3.71
N VAL A 647 14.78 5.74 3.06
CA VAL A 647 13.54 5.28 3.72
C VAL A 647 12.98 4.06 3.02
N GLY A 648 12.62 3.01 3.76
CA GLY A 648 11.87 1.89 3.19
C GLY A 648 10.41 2.27 2.96
N ASP A 649 9.82 1.87 1.83
CA ASP A 649 8.39 2.06 1.58
C ASP A 649 7.55 1.10 2.46
N HIS A 650 7.99 -0.14 2.57
CA HIS A 650 7.52 -1.21 3.45
C HIS A 650 8.56 -2.34 3.47
N GLY A 651 8.36 -3.35 4.31
CA GLY A 651 9.18 -4.57 4.30
C GLY A 651 8.46 -5.76 3.67
N MET A 652 8.94 -6.98 3.94
CA MET A 652 8.37 -8.22 3.41
C MET A 652 8.51 -9.37 4.42
N ALA A 653 7.37 -9.99 4.76
CA ALA A 653 7.28 -11.17 5.59
C ALA A 653 7.37 -12.44 4.73
N PHE A 654 8.21 -13.38 5.17
CA PHE A 654 8.42 -14.70 4.57
C PHE A 654 7.91 -15.80 5.50
N GLU A 655 8.12 -17.07 5.11
CA GLU A 655 7.64 -18.21 5.88
C GLU A 655 8.38 -18.43 7.20
N GLU A 656 9.59 -17.89 7.30
CA GLU A 656 10.38 -17.81 8.53
C GLU A 656 9.83 -16.80 9.54
N ASP A 657 9.04 -15.82 9.07
CA ASP A 657 8.41 -14.81 9.92
C ASP A 657 7.00 -15.23 10.34
N ALA A 658 6.14 -15.59 9.38
CA ALA A 658 4.72 -15.82 9.61
C ALA A 658 4.07 -16.74 8.58
N GLU A 659 2.88 -17.26 8.91
CA GLU A 659 2.08 -18.08 7.98
C GLU A 659 1.72 -17.32 6.69
N LYS A 660 1.41 -16.02 6.81
CA LYS A 660 1.17 -15.14 5.67
C LYS A 660 2.50 -14.61 5.11
N ARG A 661 2.75 -14.87 3.84
CA ARG A 661 4.02 -14.60 3.13
C ARG A 661 3.86 -13.51 2.09
N SER A 662 3.17 -12.43 2.47
CA SER A 662 2.88 -11.30 1.58
C SER A 662 2.64 -10.03 2.39
N THR A 663 2.54 -8.88 1.71
CA THR A 663 2.05 -7.63 2.32
C THR A 663 0.52 -7.55 2.34
N PHE A 664 -0.18 -8.43 1.61
CA PHE A 664 -1.64 -8.43 1.47
C PHE A 664 -2.30 -8.81 2.80
N GLU A 665 -3.02 -7.86 3.41
CA GLU A 665 -3.74 -8.04 4.68
C GLU A 665 -2.86 -8.66 5.80
N ASN A 666 -1.56 -8.41 5.76
CA ASN A 666 -0.57 -8.98 6.67
C ASN A 666 0.16 -7.89 7.46
N GLY A 667 -0.20 -7.74 8.73
CA GLY A 667 0.32 -6.69 9.62
C GLY A 667 1.59 -7.05 10.37
N HIS A 668 2.28 -8.12 9.97
CA HIS A 668 3.52 -8.56 10.59
C HIS A 668 4.55 -7.43 10.69
N ILE A 669 5.34 -7.39 11.77
CA ILE A 669 6.36 -6.35 11.97
C ILE A 669 7.36 -6.27 10.81
N SER A 670 7.72 -7.40 10.20
CA SER A 670 8.61 -7.46 9.02
C SER A 670 8.06 -6.72 7.80
N ASN A 671 6.75 -6.52 7.67
CA ASN A 671 6.16 -5.69 6.61
C ASN A 671 6.14 -4.19 6.96
N MET A 672 6.18 -3.86 8.25
CA MET A 672 5.86 -2.52 8.76
C MET A 672 7.08 -1.72 9.21
N ARG A 673 8.10 -2.41 9.75
CA ARG A 673 9.33 -1.80 10.28
C ARG A 673 10.33 -1.60 9.14
N VAL A 674 10.67 -0.35 8.86
CA VAL A 674 11.47 0.06 7.70
C VAL A 674 12.71 0.85 8.13
N PRO A 675 13.77 0.89 7.30
CA PRO A 675 14.87 1.83 7.52
C PRO A 675 14.40 3.29 7.38
N LEU A 676 15.02 4.17 8.16
CA LEU A 676 14.93 5.63 7.99
C LEU A 676 16.24 6.27 8.46
N LEU A 677 16.94 6.93 7.54
CA LEU A 677 18.24 7.55 7.75
C LEU A 677 18.29 8.92 7.09
N PHE A 678 18.84 9.92 7.79
CA PHE A 678 19.24 11.21 7.23
C PHE A 678 20.76 11.28 7.21
N HIS A 679 21.36 11.04 6.05
CA HIS A 679 22.80 11.01 5.87
C HIS A 679 23.33 12.32 5.31
N HIS A 680 24.37 12.85 5.95
CA HIS A 680 25.21 13.93 5.43
C HIS A 680 26.55 13.87 6.17
N PRO A 681 27.70 13.95 5.48
CA PRO A 681 29.02 13.74 6.09
C PRO A 681 29.34 14.71 7.24
N SER A 682 28.78 15.92 7.22
CA SER A 682 28.96 16.92 8.27
C SER A 682 27.98 16.77 9.45
N LEU A 683 26.90 16.01 9.31
CA LEU A 683 25.99 15.72 10.43
C LEU A 683 26.62 14.73 11.43
N PRO A 684 26.28 14.82 12.72
CA PRO A 684 26.74 13.86 13.70
C PRO A 684 26.12 12.49 13.45
N ARG A 685 26.87 11.43 13.76
CA ARG A 685 26.33 10.06 13.78
C ARG A 685 25.47 9.88 15.03
N ILE A 686 24.16 9.69 14.87
CA ILE A 686 23.19 9.53 15.96
C ILE A 686 22.29 8.33 15.70
N GLN A 687 22.05 7.53 16.75
CA GLN A 687 21.08 6.44 16.76
C GLN A 687 19.87 6.86 17.61
N LEU A 688 18.71 7.05 17.00
CA LEU A 688 17.47 7.39 17.70
C LEU A 688 16.58 6.16 17.84
N ALA A 689 16.42 5.68 19.08
CA ALA A 689 15.56 4.56 19.45
C ALA A 689 14.10 5.00 19.64
N ILE A 690 13.51 5.61 18.60
CA ILE A 690 12.16 6.21 18.64
C ILE A 690 11.25 5.63 17.56
N ASN A 691 9.97 5.45 17.88
CA ASN A 691 8.97 4.94 16.94
C ASN A 691 8.35 6.09 16.12
N ALA A 692 9.09 6.56 15.11
CA ALA A 692 8.63 7.57 14.15
C ALA A 692 8.03 6.94 12.88
N THR A 693 7.38 7.76 12.06
CA THR A 693 6.90 7.35 10.71
C THR A 693 7.51 8.23 9.63
N SER A 694 7.35 7.83 8.38
CA SER A 694 7.81 8.61 7.21
C SER A 694 7.24 10.03 7.16
N MET A 695 6.14 10.32 7.85
CA MET A 695 5.60 11.69 7.97
C MET A 695 6.56 12.68 8.62
N SER A 696 7.54 12.19 9.38
CA SER A 696 8.55 13.01 10.05
C SER A 696 9.65 13.47 9.07
N ILE A 697 9.71 12.93 7.84
CA ILE A 697 10.77 13.23 6.87
C ILE A 697 10.71 14.68 6.41
N LEU A 698 9.58 15.10 5.86
CA LEU A 698 9.41 16.46 5.36
C LEU A 698 9.70 17.52 6.44
N PRO A 699 9.07 17.49 7.64
CA PRO A 699 9.37 18.49 8.67
C PRO A 699 10.84 18.44 9.12
N THR A 700 11.47 17.27 9.19
CA THR A 700 12.90 17.17 9.51
C THR A 700 13.79 17.82 8.44
N ILE A 701 13.47 17.64 7.15
CA ILE A 701 14.19 18.31 6.05
C ILE A 701 14.04 19.83 6.15
N LEU A 702 12.82 20.33 6.39
CA LEU A 702 12.60 21.78 6.55
C LEU A 702 13.34 22.34 7.77
N ASP A 703 13.33 21.63 8.90
CA ASP A 703 14.03 22.04 10.11
C ASP A 703 15.55 22.06 9.88
N LEU A 704 16.12 21.05 9.22
CA LEU A 704 17.53 21.06 8.80
C LEU A 704 17.87 22.22 7.85
N LEU A 705 17.03 22.49 6.84
CA LEU A 705 17.27 23.57 5.88
C LEU A 705 17.18 24.97 6.51
N THR A 706 16.32 25.15 7.51
CA THR A 706 16.13 26.43 8.21
C THR A 706 17.17 26.67 9.31
N THR A 707 17.68 25.62 9.94
CA THR A 707 18.67 25.68 11.02
C THR A 707 20.12 25.68 10.51
N THR A 708 20.31 25.39 9.22
CA THR A 708 21.57 25.56 8.50
C THR A 708 21.57 26.86 7.68
N SER A 709 22.71 27.26 7.14
CA SER A 709 22.81 28.41 6.22
C SER A 709 22.34 28.08 4.79
N SER A 710 21.43 27.10 4.64
CA SER A 710 21.05 26.50 3.35
C SER A 710 19.91 27.22 2.62
N LEU A 711 19.27 28.19 3.27
CA LEU A 711 18.18 29.00 2.73
C LEU A 711 18.49 30.49 2.93
N SER A 712 17.94 31.33 2.04
CA SER A 712 17.90 32.78 2.24
C SER A 712 17.04 33.11 3.47
N GLU A 713 17.18 34.31 4.05
CA GLU A 713 16.34 34.74 5.19
C GLU A 713 14.84 34.68 4.86
N LYS A 714 14.46 35.11 3.64
CA LYS A 714 13.08 35.05 3.15
C LYS A 714 12.58 33.61 3.03
N ASP A 715 13.37 32.72 2.43
CA ASP A 715 12.98 31.32 2.24
C ASP A 715 12.97 30.55 3.56
N SER A 716 13.87 30.88 4.49
CA SER A 716 13.93 30.30 5.83
C SER A 716 12.67 30.66 6.63
N LYS A 717 12.16 31.89 6.51
CA LYS A 717 10.88 32.28 7.12
C LYS A 717 9.71 31.48 6.57
N ILE A 718 9.63 31.31 5.25
CA ILE A 718 8.57 30.51 4.60
C ILE A 718 8.63 29.05 5.06
N ALA A 719 9.83 28.45 5.05
CA ALA A 719 10.04 27.08 5.49
C ALA A 719 9.70 26.89 6.98
N SER A 720 10.03 27.86 7.84
CA SER A 720 9.68 27.84 9.27
C SER A 720 8.17 27.96 9.51
N ASP A 721 7.48 28.81 8.75
CA ASP A 721 6.01 28.93 8.82
C ASP A 721 5.33 27.63 8.38
N LEU A 722 5.86 26.97 7.33
CA LEU A 722 5.37 25.70 6.81
C LEU A 722 5.69 24.52 7.73
N LEU A 723 6.86 24.50 8.37
CA LEU A 723 7.26 23.46 9.32
C LEU A 723 6.21 23.27 10.42
N GLN A 724 5.63 24.36 10.92
CA GLN A 724 4.57 24.32 11.94
C GLN A 724 3.24 23.75 11.42
N GLN A 725 3.10 23.49 10.12
CA GLN A 725 1.87 22.99 9.53
C GLN A 725 1.77 21.47 9.49
N TYR A 726 2.89 20.75 9.68
CA TYR A 726 2.92 19.30 9.54
C TYR A 726 2.49 18.57 10.82
N GLU A 727 1.97 17.35 10.61
CA GLU A 727 1.56 16.43 11.67
C GLU A 727 2.76 15.73 12.32
N GLY A 728 3.78 15.40 11.51
CA GLY A 728 5.00 14.74 11.96
C GLY A 728 5.90 15.66 12.78
N GLN A 729 6.60 15.07 13.75
CA GLN A 729 7.59 15.75 14.56
C GLN A 729 8.92 15.87 13.80
N SER A 730 9.71 16.90 14.12
CA SER A 730 11.08 17.01 13.59
C SER A 730 11.99 16.05 14.33
N LEU A 731 12.84 15.30 13.62
CA LEU A 731 13.73 14.31 14.21
C LEU A 731 15.11 14.88 14.60
N ILE A 732 15.31 16.19 14.46
CA ILE A 732 16.51 16.89 14.99
C ILE A 732 16.29 17.52 16.37
N ARG A 733 15.13 17.27 16.99
CA ARG A 733 14.72 17.75 18.32
C ARG A 733 14.30 16.57 19.18
N GLU A 734 14.11 16.79 20.48
CA GLU A 734 13.59 15.76 21.38
C GLU A 734 12.22 15.28 20.87
N PHE A 735 12.06 13.97 20.70
CA PHE A 735 10.82 13.37 20.20
C PHE A 735 9.87 13.14 21.37
N GLU A 736 8.63 13.62 21.27
CA GLU A 736 7.60 13.42 22.28
C GLU A 736 6.69 12.25 21.90
N PRO A 737 6.82 11.07 22.53
CA PRO A 737 5.93 9.95 22.25
C PRO A 737 4.52 10.14 22.85
N GLU A 738 4.41 10.99 23.88
CA GLU A 738 3.15 11.31 24.56
C GLU A 738 3.19 12.75 25.11
N ARG A 739 2.04 13.44 25.09
CA ARG A 739 1.85 14.75 25.71
C ARG A 739 0.47 14.87 26.35
N ASN A 740 0.41 15.13 27.66
CA ASN A 740 -0.84 15.30 28.41
C ASN A 740 -1.86 14.14 28.21
N GLY A 741 -1.39 12.88 28.20
CA GLY A 741 -2.24 11.70 27.96
C GLY A 741 -2.49 11.38 26.48
N ARG A 742 -2.17 12.31 25.55
CA ARG A 742 -2.27 12.08 24.11
C ARG A 742 -1.04 11.38 23.62
N GLN A 743 -1.23 10.29 22.89
CA GLN A 743 -0.13 9.51 22.34
C GLN A 743 0.15 9.90 20.89
N GLN A 744 1.41 9.82 20.49
CA GLN A 744 1.80 9.85 19.09
C GLN A 744 1.40 8.52 18.44
N TRP A 745 0.22 8.51 17.82
CA TRP A 745 -0.30 7.32 17.14
C TRP A 745 0.40 7.10 15.80
N ASN A 746 0.70 5.83 15.52
CA ASN A 746 1.29 5.35 14.28
C ASN A 746 0.25 4.48 13.56
N MET A 747 -0.37 5.06 12.53
CA MET A 747 -1.38 4.41 11.69
C MET A 747 -0.71 3.82 10.45
N GLY A 748 -1.07 2.58 10.12
CA GLY A 748 -0.54 1.85 8.98
C GLY A 748 -1.67 1.23 8.16
N VAL A 749 -1.72 1.56 6.87
CA VAL A 749 -2.67 0.98 5.92
C VAL A 749 -2.06 -0.28 5.30
N LEU A 750 -2.78 -1.41 5.33
CA LEU A 750 -2.25 -2.65 4.79
C LEU A 750 -2.73 -2.88 3.36
N ASN A 751 -1.83 -3.35 2.49
CA ASN A 751 -2.11 -3.74 1.11
C ASN A 751 -3.37 -4.63 1.04
N PRO A 752 -4.37 -4.31 0.18
CA PRO A 752 -4.37 -3.27 -0.85
C PRO A 752 -4.79 -1.87 -0.39
N GLY A 753 -5.27 -1.75 0.85
CA GLY A 753 -5.43 -0.48 1.55
C GLY A 753 -6.72 -0.34 2.36
N GLY A 754 -7.83 -0.87 1.85
CA GLY A 754 -9.14 -0.63 2.47
C GLY A 754 -9.53 -1.63 3.56
N THR A 755 -8.83 -2.74 3.72
CA THR A 755 -9.39 -3.91 4.42
C THR A 755 -8.95 -4.04 5.88
N VAL A 756 -7.68 -3.75 6.16
CA VAL A 756 -7.05 -3.95 7.46
C VAL A 756 -6.25 -2.70 7.83
N LEU A 757 -6.28 -2.34 9.12
CA LEU A 757 -5.55 -1.21 9.68
C LEU A 757 -4.59 -1.70 10.77
N SER A 758 -3.35 -1.20 10.74
CA SER A 758 -2.38 -1.32 11.83
C SER A 758 -2.45 -0.06 12.69
N VAL A 759 -2.73 -0.23 13.97
CA VAL A 759 -2.73 0.85 14.96
C VAL A 759 -1.64 0.56 15.99
N SER A 760 -0.73 1.50 16.18
CA SER A 760 0.33 1.44 17.18
C SER A 760 0.59 2.83 17.75
N SER A 761 1.48 2.93 18.73
CA SER A 761 1.80 4.17 19.42
C SER A 761 3.30 4.28 19.64
N ALA A 762 3.84 5.49 19.67
CA ALA A 762 5.21 5.70 20.10
C ALA A 762 5.37 5.66 21.64
N ALA A 763 4.27 5.80 22.39
CA ALA A 763 4.27 5.85 23.86
C ALA A 763 4.29 4.47 24.54
N VAL A 764 3.84 3.43 23.83
CA VAL A 764 3.69 2.08 24.39
C VAL A 764 4.13 1.03 23.36
N PRO A 765 4.57 -0.16 23.78
CA PRO A 765 5.10 -1.20 22.88
C PRO A 765 4.00 -1.99 22.16
N TYR A 766 2.75 -1.54 22.19
CA TYR A 766 1.59 -2.31 21.74
C TYR A 766 1.25 -2.04 20.28
N ARG A 767 0.78 -3.10 19.59
CA ARG A 767 0.25 -3.02 18.23
C ARG A 767 -1.07 -3.77 18.14
N LEU A 768 -2.03 -3.17 17.46
CA LEU A 768 -3.32 -3.74 17.14
C LEU A 768 -3.50 -3.74 15.63
N ILE A 769 -3.56 -4.92 15.02
CA ILE A 769 -4.00 -5.10 13.65
C ILE A 769 -5.49 -5.41 13.69
N MET A 770 -6.31 -4.55 13.09
CA MET A 770 -7.76 -4.66 13.16
C MET A 770 -8.40 -4.72 11.77
N PRO A 771 -9.38 -5.61 11.57
CA PRO A 771 -10.17 -5.63 10.36
C PRO A 771 -11.15 -4.46 10.36
N VAL A 772 -11.37 -3.83 9.20
CA VAL A 772 -12.24 -2.64 9.13
C VAL A 772 -13.44 -2.85 8.22
N CYS A 773 -13.20 -3.15 6.94
CA CYS A 773 -14.26 -3.23 5.93
C CYS A 773 -14.86 -4.62 5.77
N LYS A 774 -14.35 -5.60 6.50
CA LYS A 774 -14.80 -7.00 6.46
C LYS A 774 -14.67 -7.58 7.87
N SER A 775 -15.41 -8.64 8.17
CA SER A 775 -15.12 -9.48 9.33
C SER A 775 -13.73 -10.10 9.17
N GLY A 776 -12.94 -10.10 10.24
CA GLY A 776 -11.60 -10.64 10.24
C GLY A 776 -11.10 -10.87 11.67
N VAL A 777 -9.82 -11.22 11.77
CA VAL A 777 -9.13 -11.46 13.04
C VAL A 777 -8.53 -10.15 13.53
N TYR A 778 -8.79 -9.80 14.79
CA TYR A 778 -7.97 -8.85 15.52
C TYR A 778 -6.69 -9.57 15.94
N ARG A 779 -5.54 -8.92 15.72
CA ARG A 779 -4.24 -9.42 16.12
C ARG A 779 -3.56 -8.38 17.00
N PHE A 780 -3.13 -8.79 18.19
CA PHE A 780 -2.43 -7.95 19.17
C PHE A 780 -1.04 -8.50 19.46
N THR A 781 -0.07 -7.61 19.55
CA THR A 781 1.32 -7.91 19.92
C THR A 781 1.88 -6.83 20.85
N SER A 782 2.91 -7.20 21.60
CA SER A 782 3.67 -6.31 22.47
C SER A 782 5.15 -6.48 22.17
N ASN A 783 5.78 -5.48 21.57
CA ASN A 783 7.17 -5.56 21.11
C ASN A 783 8.18 -5.83 22.25
N ASP A 784 7.86 -5.47 23.49
CA ASP A 784 8.73 -5.72 24.65
C ASP A 784 8.76 -7.20 25.07
N ILE A 785 7.73 -7.97 24.72
CA ILE A 785 7.57 -9.38 25.09
C ILE A 785 7.86 -10.28 23.87
N ASP A 786 7.39 -9.85 22.71
CA ASP A 786 7.43 -10.59 21.45
C ASP A 786 7.87 -9.63 20.31
N PRO A 787 9.16 -9.24 20.26
CA PRO A 787 9.68 -8.24 19.32
C PRO A 787 9.60 -8.68 17.85
N TYR A 788 9.58 -10.00 17.60
CA TYR A 788 9.48 -10.59 16.27
C TYR A 788 8.06 -11.02 15.90
N GLU A 789 7.14 -10.95 16.87
CA GLU A 789 5.73 -11.29 16.73
C GLU A 789 5.44 -12.76 16.39
N ASP A 790 6.24 -13.66 16.97
CA ASP A 790 6.15 -15.11 16.79
C ASP A 790 4.90 -15.70 17.47
N SER A 791 4.38 -15.06 18.50
CA SER A 791 3.27 -15.54 19.34
C SER A 791 2.19 -14.48 19.54
N PRO A 792 1.54 -14.02 18.45
CA PRO A 792 0.54 -12.97 18.55
C PRO A 792 -0.74 -13.47 19.25
N LEU A 793 -1.44 -12.55 19.93
CA LEU A 793 -2.79 -12.81 20.42
C LEU A 793 -3.77 -12.54 19.30
N GLU A 794 -4.59 -13.53 18.97
CA GLU A 794 -5.57 -13.45 17.89
C GLU A 794 -6.97 -13.76 18.40
N GLU A 795 -7.93 -12.90 18.04
CA GLU A 795 -9.33 -13.02 18.44
C GLU A 795 -10.27 -12.47 17.37
N TYR A 796 -11.49 -13.00 17.28
CA TYR A 796 -12.47 -12.60 16.26
C TYR A 796 -13.39 -11.43 16.67
N SER A 797 -13.21 -10.90 17.88
CA SER A 797 -13.95 -9.74 18.35
C SER A 797 -13.10 -8.90 19.30
N LEU A 798 -13.36 -7.59 19.35
CA LEU A 798 -12.69 -6.68 20.26
C LEU A 798 -12.90 -7.10 21.73
N ASP A 799 -14.10 -7.56 22.10
CA ASP A 799 -14.38 -7.96 23.48
C ASP A 799 -13.61 -9.20 23.90
N SER A 800 -13.47 -10.19 23.02
CA SER A 800 -12.59 -11.34 23.25
C SER A 800 -11.14 -10.90 23.35
N MET A 801 -10.69 -10.01 22.44
CA MET A 801 -9.33 -9.48 22.43
C MET A 801 -8.98 -8.79 23.75
N LYS A 802 -9.80 -7.84 24.22
CA LYS A 802 -9.57 -7.15 25.49
C LYS A 802 -9.52 -8.12 26.67
N LYS A 803 -10.42 -9.13 26.71
CA LYS A 803 -10.42 -10.13 27.80
C LYS A 803 -9.14 -10.95 27.80
N ARG A 804 -8.65 -11.35 26.61
CA ARG A 804 -7.43 -12.13 26.46
C ARG A 804 -6.20 -11.29 26.82
N VAL A 805 -6.09 -10.07 26.29
CA VAL A 805 -5.02 -9.13 26.62
C VAL A 805 -5.01 -8.80 28.12
N ASN A 806 -6.17 -8.60 28.74
CA ASN A 806 -6.25 -8.35 30.19
C ASN A 806 -5.71 -9.54 31.00
N LYS A 807 -6.02 -10.76 30.57
CA LYS A 807 -5.58 -11.99 31.23
C LYS A 807 -4.08 -12.24 31.06
N GLU A 808 -3.53 -11.99 29.87
CA GLU A 808 -2.15 -12.36 29.52
C GLU A 808 -1.14 -11.23 29.74
N ILE A 809 -1.55 -9.96 29.59
CA ILE A 809 -0.68 -8.78 29.65
C ILE A 809 -1.07 -7.85 30.80
N GLY A 810 -2.37 -7.57 30.95
CA GLY A 810 -2.92 -6.76 32.03
C GLY A 810 -3.95 -5.71 31.60
N GLU A 811 -4.60 -5.11 32.60
CA GLU A 811 -5.71 -4.16 32.40
C GLU A 811 -5.32 -2.92 31.58
N PRO A 812 -4.15 -2.27 31.80
CA PRO A 812 -3.76 -1.12 30.99
C PRO A 812 -3.64 -1.42 29.49
N ALA A 813 -3.09 -2.59 29.13
CA ALA A 813 -2.97 -3.01 27.74
C ALA A 813 -4.36 -3.30 27.13
N ALA A 814 -5.27 -3.91 27.88
CA ALA A 814 -6.64 -4.15 27.44
C ALA A 814 -7.43 -2.86 27.22
N GLN A 815 -7.21 -1.86 28.08
CA GLN A 815 -7.78 -0.53 27.92
C GLN A 815 -7.19 0.17 26.69
N TRP A 816 -5.86 0.08 26.49
CA TRP A 816 -5.20 0.62 25.30
C TRP A 816 -5.76 0.01 24.01
N VAL A 817 -6.03 -1.30 23.96
CA VAL A 817 -6.67 -1.95 22.80
C VAL A 817 -8.05 -1.36 22.50
N ALA A 818 -8.83 -1.05 23.53
CA ALA A 818 -10.13 -0.41 23.36
C ALA A 818 -10.00 1.01 22.76
N ASP A 819 -8.99 1.76 23.18
CA ASP A 819 -8.77 3.12 22.71
C ASP A 819 -8.12 3.16 21.31
N ALA A 820 -7.20 2.24 21.02
CA ALA A 820 -6.62 2.03 19.70
C ALA A 820 -7.69 1.73 18.65
N GLU A 821 -8.68 0.88 18.94
CA GLU A 821 -9.78 0.58 18.01
C GLU A 821 -10.64 1.82 17.71
N LYS A 822 -10.98 2.59 18.75
CA LYS A 822 -11.78 3.82 18.59
C LYS A 822 -11.01 4.87 17.78
N VAL A 823 -9.75 5.13 18.13
CA VAL A 823 -8.90 6.12 17.45
C VAL A 823 -8.65 5.70 16.01
N GLY A 824 -8.38 4.42 15.74
CA GLY A 824 -8.22 3.89 14.38
C GLY A 824 -9.46 4.10 13.51
N LYS A 825 -10.66 3.78 14.01
CA LYS A 825 -11.92 4.01 13.29
C LYS A 825 -12.18 5.50 13.02
N TRP A 826 -11.97 6.34 14.02
CA TRP A 826 -12.10 7.80 13.86
C TRP A 826 -11.10 8.32 12.82
N TRP A 827 -9.85 7.87 12.90
CA TRP A 827 -8.79 8.27 11.98
C TRP A 827 -9.15 7.96 10.53
N MET A 828 -9.74 6.79 10.25
CA MET A 828 -10.20 6.45 8.90
C MET A 828 -11.26 7.42 8.37
N LEU A 829 -12.18 7.86 9.22
CA LEU A 829 -13.20 8.84 8.86
C LEU A 829 -12.58 10.22 8.65
N GLU A 830 -11.63 10.59 9.49
CA GLU A 830 -10.90 11.84 9.40
C GLU A 830 -10.04 11.91 8.13
N MET A 831 -9.37 10.83 7.72
CA MET A 831 -8.62 10.79 6.46
C MET A 831 -9.54 11.01 5.26
N ARG A 832 -10.71 10.36 5.23
CA ARG A 832 -11.71 10.60 4.18
C ARG A 832 -12.12 12.08 4.10
N ARG A 833 -12.26 12.74 5.25
CA ARG A 833 -12.57 14.17 5.31
C ARG A 833 -11.41 15.03 4.79
N ARG A 834 -10.17 14.76 5.23
CA ARG A 834 -8.97 15.52 4.83
C ARG A 834 -8.71 15.44 3.33
N TRP A 835 -8.92 14.25 2.75
CA TRP A 835 -8.76 13.99 1.32
C TRP A 835 -10.00 14.33 0.48
N ASP A 836 -11.09 14.81 1.08
CA ASP A 836 -12.39 15.02 0.40
C ASP A 836 -12.87 13.79 -0.40
N PHE A 837 -12.77 12.64 0.25
CA PHE A 837 -13.10 11.34 -0.33
C PHE A 837 -14.47 10.85 0.14
N ASN A 838 -15.38 10.60 -0.82
CA ASN A 838 -16.72 10.07 -0.61
C ASN A 838 -16.96 8.70 -1.27
N GLY A 839 -15.91 8.09 -1.84
CA GLY A 839 -15.98 6.77 -2.47
C GLY A 839 -16.12 5.61 -1.47
N ALA A 840 -16.29 4.40 -1.99
CA ALA A 840 -16.20 3.19 -1.17
C ALA A 840 -14.72 2.91 -0.83
N ALA A 841 -14.45 2.31 0.34
CA ALA A 841 -13.07 1.91 0.70
C ALA A 841 -12.62 0.69 -0.11
N LEU A 842 -13.50 -0.30 -0.21
CA LEU A 842 -13.27 -1.47 -1.04
C LEU A 842 -13.58 -1.13 -2.47
N GLN A 843 -12.63 -1.38 -3.37
CA GLN A 843 -12.81 -1.10 -4.79
C GLN A 843 -13.32 -2.31 -5.58
N ASN A 844 -13.69 -3.37 -4.87
CA ASN A 844 -14.27 -4.59 -5.41
C ASN A 844 -15.70 -4.25 -5.84
N ASP A 845 -16.03 -4.46 -7.11
CA ASP A 845 -17.35 -4.31 -7.78
C ASP A 845 -17.54 -3.10 -8.73
N ARG A 846 -16.50 -2.30 -9.02
CA ARG A 846 -16.61 -1.23 -10.03
C ARG A 846 -15.77 -1.52 -11.27
N ARG A 847 -16.36 -1.36 -12.45
CA ARG A 847 -15.62 -1.37 -13.73
C ARG A 847 -14.64 -0.19 -13.76
N PRO A 848 -13.49 -0.30 -14.46
CA PRO A 848 -12.56 0.82 -14.63
C PRO A 848 -13.23 2.11 -15.12
N GLU A 849 -14.22 1.99 -16.02
CA GLU A 849 -15.02 3.12 -16.53
C GLU A 849 -15.98 3.72 -15.48
N GLU A 850 -16.33 2.96 -14.43
CA GLU A 850 -17.17 3.39 -13.31
C GLU A 850 -16.35 4.02 -12.16
N LEU A 851 -15.02 4.04 -12.30
CA LEU A 851 -14.08 4.71 -11.40
C LEU A 851 -13.70 6.11 -11.87
N GLU A 852 -14.26 6.62 -12.97
CA GLU A 852 -14.06 8.02 -13.40
C GLU A 852 -14.47 8.99 -12.28
N GLY A 853 -13.47 9.61 -11.65
CA GLY A 853 -13.60 10.55 -10.52
C GLY A 853 -13.34 9.96 -9.14
N ALA A 854 -12.94 8.68 -9.03
CA ALA A 854 -12.43 7.95 -7.86
C ALA A 854 -13.11 8.17 -6.49
N GLY A 855 -14.28 8.82 -6.43
CA GLY A 855 -14.88 9.28 -5.17
C GLY A 855 -14.31 10.59 -4.61
N MET A 856 -13.48 11.34 -5.35
CA MET A 856 -13.02 12.68 -4.97
C MET A 856 -14.04 13.74 -5.40
N THR A 857 -14.35 14.74 -4.56
CA THR A 857 -15.31 15.79 -4.96
C THR A 857 -14.62 16.92 -5.71
N GLY A 858 -15.09 17.23 -6.94
CA GLY A 858 -14.59 18.37 -7.74
C GLY A 858 -13.85 18.04 -9.03
N THR A 859 -13.52 16.76 -9.30
CA THR A 859 -13.13 16.30 -10.64
C THR A 859 -14.37 16.38 -11.55
N LYS A 860 -14.42 17.38 -12.44
CA LYS A 860 -15.49 17.46 -13.44
C LYS A 860 -15.25 16.38 -14.49
N THR A 861 -15.83 15.20 -14.32
CA THR A 861 -16.10 14.27 -15.43
C THR A 861 -17.60 14.31 -15.74
N LYS A 862 -17.91 14.30 -17.04
CA LYS A 862 -19.27 14.39 -17.57
C LYS A 862 -20.08 13.23 -16.98
N ARG A 863 -21.25 13.54 -16.41
CA ARG A 863 -22.20 12.50 -16.00
C ARG A 863 -22.47 11.58 -17.20
N PRO A 864 -22.38 10.25 -17.05
CA PRO A 864 -22.83 9.35 -18.09
C PRO A 864 -24.35 9.50 -18.28
N TRP A 865 -24.81 9.41 -19.52
CA TRP A 865 -26.16 9.74 -19.96
C TRP A 865 -27.26 8.77 -19.48
N TRP A 866 -26.94 7.76 -18.66
CA TRP A 866 -27.86 6.68 -18.29
C TRP A 866 -28.29 6.64 -16.81
N ASN A 867 -28.10 7.71 -16.01
CA ASN A 867 -28.62 7.74 -14.64
C ASN A 867 -30.17 7.93 -14.63
N PRO A 868 -30.97 6.95 -14.16
CA PRO A 868 -32.42 6.93 -14.36
C PRO A 868 -33.22 7.72 -13.31
N ARG A 869 -32.59 8.44 -12.36
CA ARG A 869 -33.31 9.32 -11.42
C ARG A 869 -33.51 10.73 -11.99
N ARG A 870 -34.31 10.79 -13.05
CA ARG A 870 -35.17 11.92 -13.45
C ARG A 870 -36.41 11.33 -14.13
N ARG A 871 -37.44 11.07 -13.34
CA ARG A 871 -38.83 11.27 -13.74
C ARG A 871 -39.51 12.04 -12.63
#